data_AF-A0A0P1ELI4-F1
#
_entry.id   AF-A0A0P1ELI4-F1
#
_cell.length_a   1.000
_cell.length_b   1.000
_cell.length_c   1.000
_cell.angle_alpha   90.00
_cell.angle_beta   90.00
_cell.angle_gamma   90.00
#
_symmetry.space_group_name_H-M   'P 1'
#
loop_
_entity.id
_entity.type
_entity.pdbx_description
1 polymer ?
#
loop_
_entity_poly.entity_id
_entity_poly.type
_entity_poly.pdbx_seq_one_letter_code
_entity_poly.pdbx_strand_id
1 'polypeptide(L)'
;MKYTRSDFPKDFLFGVATSAYQIEGHAQGGAGKTHWDSFAASPGNVVRNENGDLACDHLNRFPQDFDLVRDAGFDSYRFSTSWARVLPEGRGPVNQAGLDYYDRLADALLERGIRPCATLYHWELPSPLADLGGWRNRDIASWFADFTEVIMGRIGDRMYSVAPINEPWCVSWLSHFEGHHAPGMRDIRATARAMHHVLLAHGRAIEAMRGLGMSNLGAVFNLEWAEPADDSPDAGKAADLYDGIYNRFFLGGVFKKAYPQNVLDGLEAHLPSGWQDDFDTIGAPVDWCGLNYYTRKLIAPADTAWPSLEEVPGPLPKTQMGWEIEPDALTRFLTRTMHDFTGDLPIYVTENGMASPERQQDDDRIDYLNKHLGAVQNALDDGVPVRGYFIWSLLDNYEWSFGYEKRFGLVDVDFDTLERTPKASYNALKSALSGGPVSLPMAQPAGTMHEHWNLVADIGGTNTRLGVISNGQLTDLRKYPTGSLQELLDAFHSLRDEIGTDPRAVVAAGAGPVKDGTIRLTNAHLDLSESDIGKATGAQHTFVINDFTAAAWSVAEITGDHVEVLQGAETPPVGTRLVVGPGTGLGVGALLYSQGRYHTASGEGGHVGLSPRHEDEVEVFKAARHIAPECFFDDSLVLEAEMFLSGTGIPILHQAASMAAGQTDAPRRSAKDILQDALAESDPIAVKTAHMFKTHLGAIMGDLAVAYMPTGGVFLVGGVAEKNRWLFKDAFRDAFNAGGRFSDLRRSMSLYVSEQDEFGIVGANNFCKSALAR
;
A
#
# COMPACT_ATOMS: atom_id res chain seq x y z
N MET A 1 -12.75 -25.08 36.91
CA MET A 1 -11.60 -25.41 36.05
C MET A 1 -10.69 -26.39 36.79
N LYS A 2 -10.10 -27.34 36.06
CA LYS A 2 -9.12 -28.31 36.57
C LYS A 2 -7.72 -27.71 36.62
N TYR A 3 -7.37 -26.91 35.62
CA TYR A 3 -6.08 -26.23 35.53
C TYR A 3 -6.20 -24.77 35.97
N THR A 4 -5.10 -24.25 36.49
CA THR A 4 -4.89 -22.90 36.99
C THR A 4 -3.70 -22.27 36.30
N ARG A 5 -3.55 -20.95 36.41
CA ARG A 5 -2.41 -20.21 35.85
C ARG A 5 -1.05 -20.80 36.24
N SER A 6 -0.91 -21.29 37.47
CA SER A 6 0.36 -21.85 37.98
C SER A 6 0.74 -23.20 37.38
N ASP A 7 -0.18 -23.87 36.69
CA ASP A 7 0.11 -25.14 36.02
C ASP A 7 0.85 -24.93 34.68
N PHE A 8 0.92 -23.68 34.18
CA PHE A 8 1.54 -23.32 32.91
C PHE A 8 2.86 -22.54 33.13
N PRO A 9 3.72 -22.42 32.10
CA PRO A 9 4.92 -21.58 32.18
C PRO A 9 4.62 -20.17 32.68
N LYS A 10 5.57 -19.56 33.40
CA LYS A 10 5.38 -18.24 34.04
C LYS A 10 5.09 -17.10 33.06
N ASP A 11 5.53 -17.26 31.82
CA ASP A 11 5.35 -16.35 30.70
C ASP A 11 4.22 -16.78 29.75
N PHE A 12 3.43 -17.80 30.12
CA PHE A 12 2.30 -18.26 29.33
C PHE A 12 1.14 -17.26 29.36
N LEU A 13 0.69 -16.84 28.18
CA LEU A 13 -0.40 -15.89 28.02
C LEU A 13 -1.77 -16.58 28.01
N PHE A 14 -2.66 -16.14 28.90
CA PHE A 14 -4.08 -16.45 28.79
C PHE A 14 -4.81 -15.27 28.17
N GLY A 15 -5.42 -15.49 27.03
CA GLY A 15 -6.17 -14.47 26.32
C GLY A 15 -7.60 -14.87 25.99
N VAL A 16 -8.32 -13.91 25.44
CA VAL A 16 -9.65 -14.10 24.87
C VAL A 16 -9.73 -13.36 23.55
N ALA A 17 -10.51 -13.89 22.59
CA ALA A 17 -10.55 -13.41 21.23
C ALA A 17 -11.97 -13.01 20.78
N THR A 18 -12.03 -12.06 19.84
CA THR A 18 -13.22 -11.62 19.10
C THR A 18 -12.84 -11.13 17.69
N SER A 19 -13.84 -10.84 16.85
CA SER A 19 -13.64 -10.20 15.54
C SER A 19 -14.61 -9.02 15.36
N ALA A 20 -14.18 -8.03 14.58
CA ALA A 20 -14.85 -6.74 14.43
C ALA A 20 -16.30 -6.88 13.92
N TYR A 21 -16.52 -7.53 12.78
CA TYR A 21 -17.87 -7.68 12.22
C TYR A 21 -18.81 -8.44 13.14
N GLN A 22 -18.29 -9.36 13.96
CA GLN A 22 -19.10 -10.18 14.84
C GLN A 22 -19.57 -9.46 16.11
N ILE A 23 -18.89 -8.39 16.56
CA ILE A 23 -19.21 -7.70 17.83
C ILE A 23 -19.41 -6.18 17.75
N GLU A 24 -18.79 -5.47 16.80
CA GLU A 24 -18.69 -4.00 16.86
C GLU A 24 -20.01 -3.28 16.62
N GLY A 25 -20.80 -3.77 15.66
CA GLY A 25 -21.87 -3.01 15.02
C GLY A 25 -21.36 -2.29 13.78
N HIS A 26 -21.47 -2.96 12.64
CA HIS A 26 -20.89 -2.52 11.38
C HIS A 26 -21.51 -1.22 10.85
N ALA A 27 -22.82 -1.00 11.06
CA ALA A 27 -23.54 0.15 10.53
C ALA A 27 -23.16 1.50 11.17
N GLN A 28 -22.31 1.48 12.20
CA GLN A 28 -21.90 2.65 12.97
C GLN A 28 -20.53 3.16 12.52
N GLY A 29 -20.10 4.33 13.00
CA GLY A 29 -18.71 4.80 12.84
C GLY A 29 -18.25 5.09 11.40
N GLY A 30 -19.18 5.25 10.45
CA GLY A 30 -18.86 5.61 9.06
C GLY A 30 -18.22 4.50 8.24
N ALA A 31 -18.42 3.22 8.61
CA ALA A 31 -17.89 2.12 7.82
C ALA A 31 -18.54 2.06 6.42
N GLY A 32 -17.70 1.77 5.42
CA GLY A 32 -18.17 1.40 4.08
C GLY A 32 -18.78 0.00 4.10
N LYS A 33 -19.53 -0.32 3.04
CA LYS A 33 -20.15 -1.66 2.90
C LYS A 33 -19.10 -2.74 2.72
N THR A 34 -19.43 -3.95 3.15
CA THR A 34 -18.63 -5.15 2.97
C THR A 34 -19.37 -6.21 2.13
N HIS A 35 -18.63 -7.20 1.62
CA HIS A 35 -19.28 -8.34 0.97
C HIS A 35 -20.15 -9.16 1.93
N TRP A 36 -19.93 -9.07 3.25
CA TRP A 36 -20.79 -9.72 4.24
C TRP A 36 -22.17 -9.08 4.31
N ASP A 37 -22.28 -7.77 4.16
CA ASP A 37 -23.59 -7.10 4.11
C ASP A 37 -24.42 -7.58 2.91
N SER A 38 -23.77 -7.72 1.75
CA SER A 38 -24.41 -8.22 0.53
C SER A 38 -24.76 -9.70 0.63
N PHE A 39 -23.90 -10.49 1.27
CA PHE A 39 -24.14 -11.91 1.51
C PHE A 39 -25.29 -12.14 2.48
N ALA A 40 -25.34 -11.41 3.60
CA ALA A 40 -26.40 -11.48 4.59
C ALA A 40 -27.76 -11.01 4.07
N ALA A 41 -27.76 -9.99 3.20
CA ALA A 41 -28.98 -9.52 2.53
C ALA A 41 -29.52 -10.50 1.48
N SER A 42 -28.73 -11.49 1.05
CA SER A 42 -29.15 -12.49 0.07
C SER A 42 -29.95 -13.60 0.73
N PRO A 43 -31.22 -13.86 0.33
CA PRO A 43 -32.09 -14.82 1.00
C PRO A 43 -31.48 -16.22 1.07
N GLY A 44 -31.46 -16.79 2.29
CA GLY A 44 -31.01 -18.16 2.54
C GLY A 44 -29.52 -18.32 2.83
N ASN A 45 -28.72 -17.26 2.70
CA ASN A 45 -27.29 -17.29 3.00
C ASN A 45 -26.99 -17.19 4.50
N VAL A 46 -27.84 -16.50 5.26
CA VAL A 46 -27.72 -16.36 6.71
C VAL A 46 -29.03 -16.76 7.38
N VAL A 47 -28.93 -17.50 8.49
CA VAL A 47 -30.07 -17.88 9.32
C VAL A 47 -30.88 -16.64 9.70
N ARG A 48 -32.20 -16.69 9.45
CA ARG A 48 -33.15 -15.59 9.73
C ARG A 48 -32.81 -14.24 9.07
N ASN A 49 -31.93 -14.22 8.05
CA ASN A 49 -31.40 -13.02 7.41
C ASN A 49 -30.80 -12.02 8.42
N GLU A 50 -30.21 -12.54 9.49
CA GLU A 50 -29.51 -11.72 10.48
C GLU A 50 -28.24 -11.11 9.87
N ASN A 51 -27.76 -10.01 10.46
CA ASN A 51 -26.57 -9.29 9.99
C ASN A 51 -25.76 -8.72 11.16
N GLY A 52 -24.57 -8.18 10.85
CA GLY A 52 -23.65 -7.58 11.83
C GLY A 52 -23.86 -6.08 12.08
N ASP A 53 -24.99 -5.48 11.67
CA ASP A 53 -25.17 -4.02 11.73
C ASP A 53 -25.08 -3.47 13.15
N LEU A 54 -25.70 -4.15 14.11
CA LEU A 54 -25.65 -3.82 15.53
C LEU A 54 -24.71 -4.76 16.31
N ALA A 55 -24.75 -6.07 16.02
CA ALA A 55 -23.95 -7.08 16.71
C ALA A 55 -24.06 -6.97 18.25
N CYS A 56 -22.94 -6.83 18.95
CA CYS A 56 -22.91 -6.62 20.40
C CYS A 56 -22.89 -5.13 20.76
N ASP A 57 -22.91 -4.22 19.78
CA ASP A 57 -22.69 -2.78 19.98
C ASP A 57 -21.35 -2.49 20.70
N HIS A 58 -20.34 -3.31 20.45
CA HIS A 58 -19.04 -3.20 21.11
C HIS A 58 -18.34 -1.88 20.79
N LEU A 59 -18.60 -1.28 19.62
CA LEU A 59 -18.04 0.03 19.25
C LEU A 59 -18.34 1.12 20.30
N ASN A 60 -19.50 1.06 20.96
CA ASN A 60 -19.90 1.99 22.02
C ASN A 60 -19.67 1.44 23.44
N ARG A 61 -19.38 0.15 23.57
CA ARG A 61 -19.41 -0.59 24.85
C ARG A 61 -18.10 -1.28 25.20
N PHE A 62 -17.06 -1.14 24.37
CA PHE A 62 -15.76 -1.76 24.64
C PHE A 62 -15.18 -1.46 26.03
N PRO A 63 -15.39 -0.29 26.69
CA PRO A 63 -14.84 -0.08 28.04
C PRO A 63 -15.37 -1.08 29.08
N GLN A 64 -16.68 -1.37 29.08
CA GLN A 64 -17.26 -2.37 29.98
C GLN A 64 -16.88 -3.80 29.58
N ASP A 65 -16.72 -4.05 28.28
CA ASP A 65 -16.32 -5.37 27.80
C ASP A 65 -14.85 -5.66 28.18
N PHE A 66 -13.97 -4.65 28.21
CA PHE A 66 -12.58 -4.79 28.68
C PHE A 66 -12.46 -4.86 30.20
N ASP A 67 -13.41 -4.31 30.95
CA ASP A 67 -13.49 -4.55 32.39
C ASP A 67 -13.71 -6.03 32.69
N LEU A 68 -14.48 -6.76 31.85
CA LEU A 68 -14.62 -8.22 31.96
C LEU A 68 -13.30 -8.95 31.71
N VAL A 69 -12.54 -8.52 30.70
CA VAL A 69 -11.21 -9.12 30.40
C VAL A 69 -10.26 -8.96 31.57
N ARG A 70 -10.16 -7.74 32.12
CA ARG A 70 -9.36 -7.43 33.31
C ARG A 70 -9.82 -8.24 34.52
N ASP A 71 -11.12 -8.25 34.78
CA ASP A 71 -11.69 -8.85 35.99
C ASP A 71 -11.61 -10.37 36.01
N ALA A 72 -11.58 -11.01 34.84
CA ALA A 72 -11.28 -12.44 34.71
C ALA A 72 -9.78 -12.75 34.84
N GLY A 73 -8.91 -11.75 34.78
CA GLY A 73 -7.46 -11.92 34.89
C GLY A 73 -6.81 -12.43 33.60
N PHE A 74 -7.39 -12.13 32.43
CA PHE A 74 -6.73 -12.37 31.15
C PHE A 74 -5.57 -11.38 30.92
N ASP A 75 -4.51 -11.85 30.28
CA ASP A 75 -3.31 -11.07 29.98
C ASP A 75 -3.42 -10.27 28.68
N SER A 76 -4.21 -10.78 27.74
CA SER A 76 -4.29 -10.29 26.36
C SER A 76 -5.71 -10.32 25.83
N TYR A 77 -6.04 -9.35 25.00
CA TYR A 77 -7.27 -9.33 24.21
C TYR A 77 -6.91 -9.35 22.73
N ARG A 78 -7.35 -10.40 22.04
CA ARG A 78 -7.20 -10.52 20.60
C ARG A 78 -8.44 -9.97 19.91
N PHE A 79 -8.27 -8.97 19.05
CA PHE A 79 -9.36 -8.34 18.30
C PHE A 79 -8.96 -8.22 16.83
N SER A 80 -9.94 -8.02 15.94
CA SER A 80 -9.66 -7.63 14.56
C SER A 80 -9.99 -6.17 14.28
N THR A 81 -9.40 -5.63 13.23
CA THR A 81 -9.75 -4.31 12.69
C THR A 81 -10.66 -4.47 11.47
N SER A 82 -11.60 -3.54 11.29
CA SER A 82 -12.46 -3.49 10.11
C SER A 82 -11.84 -2.64 9.02
N TRP A 83 -11.40 -3.28 7.92
CA TRP A 83 -10.86 -2.59 6.75
C TRP A 83 -11.85 -1.56 6.21
N ALA A 84 -13.12 -1.95 6.04
CA ALA A 84 -14.15 -1.06 5.54
C ALA A 84 -14.47 0.11 6.50
N ARG A 85 -14.14 0.01 7.79
CA ARG A 85 -14.28 1.11 8.73
C ARG A 85 -13.19 2.16 8.55
N VAL A 86 -11.95 1.74 8.33
CA VAL A 86 -10.79 2.62 8.19
C VAL A 86 -10.70 3.20 6.77
N LEU A 87 -10.95 2.38 5.75
CA LEU A 87 -10.98 2.75 4.33
C LEU A 87 -12.34 2.31 3.74
N PRO A 88 -13.38 3.17 3.77
CA PRO A 88 -14.73 2.81 3.30
C PRO A 88 -14.79 2.36 1.84
N GLU A 89 -13.97 2.97 0.98
CA GLU A 89 -13.85 2.59 -0.44
C GLU A 89 -12.78 1.49 -0.66
N GLY A 90 -12.28 0.89 0.44
CA GLY A 90 -11.19 -0.08 0.50
C GLY A 90 -9.80 0.50 0.21
N ARG A 91 -9.73 1.63 -0.50
CA ARG A 91 -8.51 2.40 -0.81
C ARG A 91 -8.83 3.89 -0.75
N GLY A 92 -7.79 4.73 -0.78
CA GLY A 92 -7.95 6.17 -0.90
C GLY A 92 -8.18 6.83 0.46
N PRO A 93 -9.10 7.81 0.57
CA PRO A 93 -9.25 8.62 1.79
C PRO A 93 -9.57 7.78 3.03
N VAL A 94 -8.87 8.09 4.12
CA VAL A 94 -9.09 7.48 5.45
C VAL A 94 -10.33 8.06 6.12
N ASN A 95 -11.18 7.20 6.67
CA ASN A 95 -12.23 7.60 7.62
C ASN A 95 -11.60 7.83 9.00
N GLN A 96 -11.33 9.09 9.33
CA GLN A 96 -10.67 9.45 10.60
C GLN A 96 -11.44 9.00 11.83
N ALA A 97 -12.77 9.07 11.83
CA ALA A 97 -13.57 8.62 12.97
C ALA A 97 -13.45 7.10 13.21
N GLY A 98 -13.34 6.33 12.12
CA GLY A 98 -13.09 4.89 12.17
C GLY A 98 -11.69 4.55 12.69
N LEU A 99 -10.69 5.30 12.25
CA LEU A 99 -9.31 5.15 12.71
C LEU A 99 -9.15 5.53 14.20
N ASP A 100 -9.76 6.63 14.62
CA ASP A 100 -9.76 7.11 16.01
C ASP A 100 -10.47 6.12 16.97
N TYR A 101 -11.38 5.28 16.48
CA TYR A 101 -11.98 4.23 17.30
C TYR A 101 -10.93 3.18 17.72
N TYR A 102 -10.13 2.67 16.78
CA TYR A 102 -9.06 1.71 17.11
C TYR A 102 -7.95 2.32 17.96
N ASP A 103 -7.70 3.62 17.76
CA ASP A 103 -6.80 4.41 18.60
C ASP A 103 -7.22 4.41 20.08
N ARG A 104 -8.48 4.76 20.36
CA ARG A 104 -9.05 4.72 21.73
C ARG A 104 -9.17 3.31 22.28
N LEU A 105 -9.42 2.32 21.42
CA LEU A 105 -9.51 0.92 21.81
C LEU A 105 -8.15 0.43 22.35
N ALA A 106 -7.06 0.74 21.64
CA ALA A 106 -5.70 0.40 22.07
C ALA A 106 -5.37 1.01 23.43
N ASP A 107 -5.67 2.30 23.62
CA ASP A 107 -5.46 2.99 24.90
C ASP A 107 -6.27 2.34 26.02
N ALA A 108 -7.55 2.04 25.78
CA ALA A 108 -8.42 1.47 26.81
C ALA A 108 -8.00 0.07 27.27
N LEU A 109 -7.37 -0.73 26.40
CA LEU A 109 -6.76 -2.02 26.77
C LEU A 109 -5.53 -1.80 27.64
N LEU A 110 -4.62 -0.93 27.23
CA LEU A 110 -3.38 -0.65 27.96
C LEU A 110 -3.63 -0.03 29.34
N GLU A 111 -4.60 0.89 29.45
CA GLU A 111 -5.06 1.47 30.72
C GLU A 111 -5.54 0.41 31.72
N ARG A 112 -6.03 -0.73 31.22
CA ARG A 112 -6.49 -1.87 32.03
C ARG A 112 -5.40 -2.92 32.27
N GLY A 113 -4.19 -2.69 31.77
CA GLY A 113 -3.10 -3.65 31.86
C GLY A 113 -3.32 -4.87 30.97
N ILE A 114 -4.07 -4.73 29.88
CA ILE A 114 -4.35 -5.80 28.91
C ILE A 114 -3.51 -5.58 27.66
N ARG A 115 -2.83 -6.61 27.18
CA ARG A 115 -2.04 -6.56 25.94
C ARG A 115 -2.96 -6.53 24.71
N PRO A 116 -2.85 -5.52 23.83
CA PRO A 116 -3.57 -5.50 22.56
C PRO A 116 -2.93 -6.46 21.56
N CYS A 117 -3.68 -7.47 21.12
CA CYS A 117 -3.27 -8.39 20.06
C CYS A 117 -4.15 -8.17 18.81
N ALA A 118 -3.65 -7.50 17.79
CA ALA A 118 -4.45 -7.17 16.61
C ALA A 118 -4.42 -8.25 15.53
N THR A 119 -5.55 -8.43 14.86
CA THR A 119 -5.69 -9.15 13.59
C THR A 119 -6.16 -8.17 12.53
N LEU A 120 -5.41 -7.96 11.45
CA LEU A 120 -5.74 -6.87 10.51
C LEU A 120 -6.98 -7.17 9.67
N TYR A 121 -7.15 -8.43 9.25
CA TYR A 121 -8.30 -8.88 8.47
C TYR A 121 -8.94 -10.13 9.07
N HIS A 122 -10.24 -10.04 9.32
CA HIS A 122 -11.06 -11.15 9.81
C HIS A 122 -12.37 -11.23 9.00
N TRP A 123 -12.16 -11.39 7.68
CA TRP A 123 -13.15 -11.82 6.68
C TRP A 123 -14.11 -10.75 6.15
N GLU A 124 -14.04 -9.51 6.61
CA GLU A 124 -14.91 -8.41 6.18
C GLU A 124 -14.26 -7.52 5.11
N LEU A 125 -14.24 -7.99 3.84
CA LEU A 125 -13.66 -7.20 2.75
C LEU A 125 -14.60 -6.05 2.34
N PRO A 126 -14.09 -4.82 2.13
CA PRO A 126 -14.86 -3.72 1.55
C PRO A 126 -15.46 -4.11 0.19
N SER A 127 -16.75 -3.84 -0.01
CA SER A 127 -17.46 -4.15 -1.26
C SER A 127 -16.77 -3.58 -2.51
N PRO A 128 -16.24 -2.33 -2.50
CA PRO A 128 -15.54 -1.80 -3.67
C PRO A 128 -14.32 -2.62 -4.09
N LEU A 129 -13.64 -3.30 -3.16
CA LEU A 129 -12.54 -4.22 -3.51
C LEU A 129 -13.07 -5.56 -4.01
N ALA A 130 -14.17 -6.06 -3.42
CA ALA A 130 -14.84 -7.26 -3.90
C ALA A 130 -15.32 -7.09 -5.36
N ASP A 131 -15.83 -5.92 -5.72
CA ASP A 131 -16.26 -5.55 -7.07
C ASP A 131 -15.09 -5.53 -8.07
N LEU A 132 -13.88 -5.21 -7.59
CA LEU A 132 -12.63 -5.29 -8.36
C LEU A 132 -12.02 -6.70 -8.40
N GLY A 133 -12.74 -7.71 -7.92
CA GLY A 133 -12.33 -9.11 -7.94
C GLY A 133 -12.00 -9.69 -6.57
N GLY A 134 -11.82 -8.86 -5.54
CA GLY A 134 -11.46 -9.25 -4.18
C GLY A 134 -10.19 -10.10 -4.15
N TRP A 135 -10.22 -11.20 -3.38
CA TRP A 135 -9.10 -12.14 -3.25
C TRP A 135 -8.69 -12.84 -4.56
N ARG A 136 -9.49 -12.73 -5.63
CA ARG A 136 -9.11 -13.26 -6.96
C ARG A 136 -8.21 -12.30 -7.74
N ASN A 137 -8.15 -11.04 -7.32
CA ASN A 137 -7.30 -10.01 -7.91
C ASN A 137 -5.95 -9.97 -7.17
N ARG A 138 -4.84 -9.98 -7.92
CA ARG A 138 -3.49 -9.94 -7.37
C ARG A 138 -3.22 -8.65 -6.59
N ASP A 139 -3.76 -7.52 -7.05
CA ASP A 139 -3.52 -6.21 -6.46
C ASP A 139 -4.05 -6.09 -5.02
N ILE A 140 -4.92 -7.01 -4.59
CA ILE A 140 -5.41 -7.09 -3.21
C ILE A 140 -4.27 -7.16 -2.20
N ALA A 141 -3.13 -7.76 -2.57
CA ALA A 141 -1.97 -7.85 -1.70
C ALA A 141 -1.36 -6.47 -1.43
N SER A 142 -1.23 -5.63 -2.45
CA SER A 142 -0.74 -4.26 -2.29
C SER A 142 -1.77 -3.38 -1.57
N TRP A 143 -3.06 -3.51 -1.90
CA TRP A 143 -4.11 -2.73 -1.22
C TRP A 143 -4.21 -3.09 0.27
N PHE A 144 -3.98 -4.35 0.61
CA PHE A 144 -3.95 -4.79 1.99
C PHE A 144 -2.70 -4.30 2.72
N ALA A 145 -1.57 -4.20 2.04
CA ALA A 145 -0.37 -3.55 2.57
C ALA A 145 -0.63 -2.05 2.85
N ASP A 146 -1.25 -1.33 1.92
CA ASP A 146 -1.63 0.09 2.13
C ASP A 146 -2.57 0.25 3.33
N PHE A 147 -3.57 -0.62 3.47
CA PHE A 147 -4.43 -0.64 4.65
C PHE A 147 -3.65 -0.91 5.94
N THR A 148 -2.74 -1.89 5.89
CA THR A 148 -1.85 -2.25 7.01
C THR A 148 -1.02 -1.05 7.44
N GLU A 149 -0.42 -0.32 6.51
CA GLU A 149 0.35 0.89 6.79
C GLU A 149 -0.51 1.96 7.47
N VAL A 150 -1.73 2.21 6.98
CA VAL A 150 -2.63 3.22 7.56
C VAL A 150 -2.97 2.88 9.01
N ILE A 151 -3.39 1.65 9.28
CA ILE A 151 -3.86 1.28 10.62
C ILE A 151 -2.69 1.09 11.59
N MET A 152 -1.62 0.42 11.18
CA MET A 152 -0.45 0.18 12.03
C MET A 152 0.44 1.41 12.19
N GLY A 153 0.45 2.34 11.23
CA GLY A 153 1.03 3.66 11.41
C GLY A 153 0.34 4.47 12.51
N ARG A 154 -0.94 4.17 12.82
CA ARG A 154 -1.67 4.84 13.91
C ARG A 154 -1.55 4.13 15.26
N ILE A 155 -1.73 2.82 15.31
CA ILE A 155 -1.85 2.08 16.59
C ILE A 155 -0.72 1.08 16.83
N GLY A 156 0.19 0.88 15.86
CA GLY A 156 1.20 -0.17 15.90
C GLY A 156 2.16 -0.06 17.08
N ASP A 157 2.45 1.16 17.53
CA ASP A 157 3.28 1.46 18.71
C ASP A 157 2.73 0.87 20.01
N ARG A 158 1.41 0.71 20.10
CA ARG A 158 0.69 0.20 21.27
C ARG A 158 0.32 -1.28 21.16
N MET A 159 0.55 -1.91 20.02
CA MET A 159 0.24 -3.33 19.84
C MET A 159 1.31 -4.20 20.50
N TYR A 160 0.89 -5.17 21.32
CA TYR A 160 1.79 -6.21 21.81
C TYR A 160 2.19 -7.17 20.69
N SER A 161 1.21 -7.57 19.87
CA SER A 161 1.37 -8.56 18.82
C SER A 161 0.39 -8.29 17.69
N VAL A 162 0.77 -8.59 16.45
CA VAL A 162 -0.10 -8.42 15.28
C VAL A 162 -0.02 -9.62 14.35
N ALA A 163 -1.16 -10.07 13.82
CA ALA A 163 -1.23 -11.02 12.72
C ALA A 163 -2.00 -10.40 11.54
N PRO A 164 -1.54 -10.53 10.29
CA PRO A 164 -2.24 -9.93 9.16
C PRO A 164 -3.64 -10.50 8.94
N ILE A 165 -3.77 -11.82 8.80
CA ILE A 165 -4.99 -12.46 8.30
C ILE A 165 -5.37 -13.61 9.23
N ASN A 166 -6.64 -13.66 9.62
CA ASN A 166 -7.22 -14.83 10.29
C ASN A 166 -7.66 -15.87 9.26
N GLU A 167 -7.28 -17.13 9.49
CA GLU A 167 -7.84 -18.30 8.80
C GLU A 167 -7.88 -18.18 7.27
N PRO A 168 -6.72 -18.18 6.60
CA PRO A 168 -6.66 -18.12 5.14
C PRO A 168 -7.55 -19.14 4.43
N TRP A 169 -7.72 -20.35 4.99
CA TRP A 169 -8.61 -21.37 4.41
C TRP A 169 -10.07 -20.91 4.37
N CYS A 170 -10.57 -20.27 5.42
CA CYS A 170 -11.92 -19.71 5.45
C CYS A 170 -12.07 -18.60 4.40
N VAL A 171 -11.11 -17.69 4.31
CA VAL A 171 -11.10 -16.58 3.33
C VAL A 171 -11.13 -17.09 1.89
N SER A 172 -10.45 -18.21 1.61
CA SER A 172 -10.32 -18.73 0.25
C SER A 172 -11.26 -19.90 -0.04
N TRP A 173 -11.07 -21.05 0.60
CA TRP A 173 -11.74 -22.30 0.23
C TRP A 173 -13.20 -22.30 0.65
N LEU A 174 -13.49 -22.00 1.92
CA LEU A 174 -14.87 -21.93 2.43
C LEU A 174 -15.71 -20.89 1.67
N SER A 175 -15.11 -19.75 1.35
CA SER A 175 -15.77 -18.61 0.70
C SER A 175 -15.84 -18.69 -0.84
N HIS A 176 -14.91 -19.38 -1.51
CA HIS A 176 -14.83 -19.42 -2.98
C HIS A 176 -15.03 -20.80 -3.61
N PHE A 177 -14.89 -21.88 -2.85
CA PHE A 177 -15.14 -23.24 -3.31
C PHE A 177 -16.48 -23.77 -2.78
N GLU A 178 -16.67 -23.76 -1.47
CA GLU A 178 -17.89 -24.28 -0.83
C GLU A 178 -19.04 -23.25 -0.91
N GLY A 179 -18.69 -21.97 -0.82
CA GLY A 179 -19.62 -20.84 -0.85
C GLY A 179 -20.47 -20.72 0.41
N HIS A 180 -20.00 -21.25 1.54
CA HIS A 180 -20.69 -21.15 2.82
C HIS A 180 -20.55 -19.76 3.45
N HIS A 181 -19.43 -19.07 3.20
CA HIS A 181 -19.16 -17.71 3.66
C HIS A 181 -19.08 -16.73 2.48
N ALA A 182 -19.23 -15.43 2.78
CA ALA A 182 -19.11 -14.38 1.79
C ALA A 182 -17.73 -14.45 1.07
N PRO A 183 -17.67 -14.29 -0.27
CA PRO A 183 -18.74 -13.84 -1.16
C PRO A 183 -19.68 -14.94 -1.68
N GLY A 184 -19.60 -16.18 -1.17
CA GLY A 184 -20.52 -17.26 -1.52
C GLY A 184 -20.27 -17.89 -2.89
N MET A 185 -19.02 -17.88 -3.36
CA MET A 185 -18.67 -18.42 -4.68
C MET A 185 -18.46 -19.94 -4.62
N ARG A 186 -18.70 -20.59 -5.76
CA ARG A 186 -18.46 -22.02 -5.99
C ARG A 186 -17.68 -22.22 -7.29
N ASP A 187 -16.43 -21.78 -7.29
CA ASP A 187 -15.56 -21.74 -8.48
C ASP A 187 -14.11 -22.07 -8.10
N ILE A 188 -13.59 -23.16 -8.67
CA ILE A 188 -12.23 -23.65 -8.44
C ILE A 188 -11.14 -22.65 -8.90
N ARG A 189 -11.40 -21.87 -9.96
CA ARG A 189 -10.48 -20.86 -10.48
C ARG A 189 -10.41 -19.66 -9.54
N ALA A 190 -11.57 -19.26 -9.01
CA ALA A 190 -11.62 -18.25 -7.97
C ALA A 190 -10.89 -18.71 -6.71
N THR A 191 -11.11 -19.96 -6.32
CA THR A 191 -10.52 -20.59 -5.13
C THR A 191 -9.00 -20.61 -5.21
N ALA A 192 -8.41 -21.15 -6.28
CA ALA A 192 -6.96 -21.24 -6.44
C ALA A 192 -6.29 -19.86 -6.36
N ARG A 193 -6.89 -18.84 -7.00
CA ARG A 193 -6.40 -17.45 -6.92
C ARG A 193 -6.51 -16.88 -5.52
N ALA A 194 -7.65 -17.07 -4.86
CA ALA A 194 -7.87 -16.60 -3.49
C ALA A 194 -6.90 -17.25 -2.49
N MET A 195 -6.69 -18.57 -2.59
CA MET A 195 -5.74 -19.32 -1.75
C MET A 195 -4.30 -18.79 -1.88
N HIS A 196 -3.91 -18.39 -3.09
CA HIS A 196 -2.59 -17.84 -3.33
C HIS A 196 -2.47 -16.37 -2.90
N HIS A 197 -3.39 -15.50 -3.34
CA HIS A 197 -3.29 -14.06 -3.06
C HIS A 197 -3.52 -13.71 -1.59
N VAL A 198 -4.27 -14.51 -0.83
CA VAL A 198 -4.40 -14.31 0.62
C VAL A 198 -3.05 -14.49 1.32
N LEU A 199 -2.24 -15.45 0.87
CA LEU A 199 -0.88 -15.66 1.38
C LEU A 199 0.08 -14.57 0.91
N LEU A 200 -0.07 -14.10 -0.34
CA LEU A 200 0.72 -12.97 -0.85
C LEU A 200 0.42 -11.69 -0.05
N ALA A 201 -0.85 -11.42 0.25
CA ALA A 201 -1.28 -10.30 1.07
C ALA A 201 -0.77 -10.40 2.51
N HIS A 202 -0.77 -11.60 3.09
CA HIS A 202 -0.12 -11.86 4.38
C HIS A 202 1.34 -11.41 4.37
N GLY A 203 2.11 -11.89 3.38
CA GLY A 203 3.53 -11.54 3.22
C GLY A 203 3.78 -10.04 3.07
N ARG A 204 3.00 -9.37 2.21
CA ARG A 204 3.07 -7.91 2.01
C ARG A 204 2.75 -7.12 3.27
N ALA A 205 1.77 -7.55 4.06
CA ALA A 205 1.45 -6.92 5.33
C ALA A 205 2.57 -7.11 6.38
N ILE A 206 3.23 -8.27 6.40
CA ILE A 206 4.44 -8.48 7.22
C ILE A 206 5.54 -7.49 6.79
N GLU A 207 5.86 -7.42 5.49
CA GLU A 207 6.86 -6.47 4.96
C GLU A 207 6.54 -5.01 5.35
N ALA A 208 5.28 -4.59 5.21
CA ALA A 208 4.83 -3.25 5.60
C ALA A 208 5.06 -2.97 7.10
N MET A 209 4.62 -3.88 7.97
CA MET A 209 4.82 -3.75 9.43
C MET A 209 6.31 -3.79 9.81
N ARG A 210 7.14 -4.59 9.14
CA ARG A 210 8.60 -4.57 9.33
C ARG A 210 9.20 -3.24 8.89
N GLY A 211 8.73 -2.65 7.80
CA GLY A 211 9.12 -1.30 7.35
C GLY A 211 8.75 -0.20 8.35
N LEU A 212 7.70 -0.40 9.14
CA LEU A 212 7.35 0.44 10.29
C LEU A 212 8.21 0.17 11.54
N GLY A 213 9.11 -0.83 11.51
CA GLY A 213 9.94 -1.25 12.64
C GLY A 213 9.23 -2.13 13.67
N MET A 214 8.10 -2.74 13.30
CA MET A 214 7.34 -3.61 14.20
C MET A 214 7.99 -4.99 14.38
N SER A 215 7.86 -5.50 15.60
CA SER A 215 8.25 -6.83 16.03
C SER A 215 7.04 -7.61 16.58
N ASN A 216 7.22 -8.89 16.90
CA ASN A 216 6.17 -9.78 17.41
C ASN A 216 4.99 -9.94 16.43
N LEU A 217 5.32 -10.22 15.16
CA LEU A 217 4.37 -10.42 14.08
C LEU A 217 4.13 -11.91 13.83
N GLY A 218 2.89 -12.34 13.64
CA GLY A 218 2.56 -13.77 13.48
C GLY A 218 1.70 -14.11 12.28
N ALA A 219 1.58 -15.41 12.03
CA ALA A 219 0.66 -16.00 11.07
C ALA A 219 -0.37 -16.89 11.79
N VAL A 220 -1.66 -16.77 11.45
CA VAL A 220 -2.75 -17.49 12.11
C VAL A 220 -3.46 -18.42 11.12
N PHE A 221 -3.62 -19.69 11.48
CA PHE A 221 -4.25 -20.71 10.64
C PHE A 221 -5.31 -21.48 11.43
N ASN A 222 -6.47 -21.69 10.84
CA ASN A 222 -7.38 -22.75 11.29
C ASN A 222 -6.88 -24.10 10.81
N LEU A 223 -6.96 -25.09 11.70
CA LEU A 223 -6.54 -26.45 11.40
C LEU A 223 -7.62 -27.46 11.83
N GLU A 224 -7.89 -28.43 10.96
CA GLU A 224 -8.80 -29.56 11.21
C GLU A 224 -8.08 -30.89 11.00
N TRP A 225 -8.11 -31.73 12.04
CA TRP A 225 -7.33 -32.97 12.02
C TRP A 225 -8.02 -33.99 11.13
N ALA A 226 -7.43 -34.28 9.98
CA ALA A 226 -7.99 -35.19 9.00
C ALA A 226 -7.67 -36.64 9.34
N GLU A 227 -8.69 -37.48 9.45
CA GLU A 227 -8.57 -38.92 9.63
C GLU A 227 -9.34 -39.64 8.52
N PRO A 228 -8.85 -40.79 8.03
CA PRO A 228 -9.59 -41.58 7.07
C PRO A 228 -10.85 -42.17 7.73
N ALA A 229 -11.97 -42.19 7.00
CA ALA A 229 -13.23 -42.72 7.53
C ALA A 229 -13.20 -44.24 7.77
N ASP A 230 -12.33 -44.96 7.08
CA ASP A 230 -12.07 -46.40 7.26
C ASP A 230 -10.63 -46.77 6.87
N ASP A 231 -10.27 -48.05 7.00
CA ASP A 231 -8.91 -48.56 6.72
C ASP A 231 -8.62 -48.74 5.20
N SER A 232 -9.50 -48.28 4.30
CA SER A 232 -9.26 -48.42 2.87
C SER A 232 -8.15 -47.46 2.39
N PRO A 233 -7.35 -47.87 1.38
CA PRO A 233 -6.34 -46.99 0.80
C PRO A 233 -6.91 -45.71 0.20
N ASP A 234 -8.16 -45.73 -0.27
CA ASP A 234 -8.80 -44.56 -0.89
C ASP A 234 -9.31 -43.57 0.16
N ALA A 235 -9.83 -44.03 1.31
CA ALA A 235 -10.07 -43.16 2.46
C ALA A 235 -8.76 -42.53 2.97
N GLY A 236 -7.65 -43.30 3.00
CA GLY A 236 -6.33 -42.77 3.31
C GLY A 236 -5.88 -41.61 2.41
N LYS A 237 -6.04 -41.77 1.08
CA LYS A 237 -5.73 -40.69 0.11
C LYS A 237 -6.69 -39.50 0.25
N ALA A 238 -7.97 -39.75 0.51
CA ALA A 238 -8.97 -38.71 0.67
C ALA A 238 -8.65 -37.83 1.89
N ALA A 239 -8.32 -38.45 3.03
CA ALA A 239 -7.87 -37.73 4.23
C ALA A 239 -6.57 -36.96 4.01
N ASP A 240 -5.59 -37.54 3.30
CA ASP A 240 -4.33 -36.85 2.96
C ASP A 240 -4.57 -35.64 2.03
N LEU A 241 -5.48 -35.76 1.05
CA LEU A 241 -5.87 -34.64 0.18
C LEU A 241 -6.58 -33.54 0.97
N TYR A 242 -7.50 -33.91 1.86
CA TYR A 242 -8.18 -32.96 2.76
C TYR A 242 -7.18 -32.21 3.65
N ASP A 243 -6.25 -32.91 4.30
CA ASP A 243 -5.18 -32.29 5.09
C ASP A 243 -4.27 -31.39 4.23
N GLY A 244 -4.03 -31.78 2.98
CA GLY A 244 -3.34 -30.98 1.98
C GLY A 244 -4.02 -29.63 1.75
N ILE A 245 -5.32 -29.67 1.46
CA ILE A 245 -6.15 -28.50 1.12
C ILE A 245 -6.36 -27.60 2.34
N TYR A 246 -6.72 -28.19 3.48
CA TYR A 246 -7.10 -27.45 4.69
C TYR A 246 -5.88 -26.90 5.42
N ASN A 247 -4.87 -27.76 5.63
CA ASN A 247 -3.79 -27.47 6.57
C ASN A 247 -2.47 -27.15 5.86
N ARG A 248 -1.95 -28.10 5.06
CA ARG A 248 -0.56 -28.05 4.54
C ARG A 248 -0.35 -26.99 3.48
N PHE A 249 -1.38 -26.61 2.71
CA PHE A 249 -1.25 -25.57 1.69
C PHE A 249 -0.80 -24.24 2.29
N PHE A 250 -1.43 -23.80 3.38
CA PHE A 250 -1.16 -22.49 3.98
C PHE A 250 0.10 -22.51 4.85
N LEU A 251 0.25 -23.51 5.72
CA LEU A 251 1.47 -23.70 6.51
C LEU A 251 2.71 -23.88 5.63
N GLY A 252 2.61 -24.69 4.57
CA GLY A 252 3.68 -24.91 3.60
C GLY A 252 4.02 -23.65 2.81
N GLY A 253 3.03 -22.86 2.41
CA GLY A 253 3.24 -21.61 1.72
C GLY A 253 4.12 -20.65 2.53
N VAL A 254 3.76 -20.41 3.80
CA VAL A 254 4.47 -19.45 4.68
C VAL A 254 5.81 -19.99 5.16
N PHE A 255 5.87 -21.23 5.67
CA PHE A 255 7.08 -21.73 6.35
C PHE A 255 8.02 -22.53 5.46
N LYS A 256 7.54 -23.09 4.34
CA LYS A 256 8.34 -23.92 3.44
C LYS A 256 8.50 -23.34 2.04
N LYS A 257 7.81 -22.22 1.74
CA LYS A 257 7.79 -21.62 0.39
C LYS A 257 7.41 -22.65 -0.69
N ALA A 258 6.45 -23.53 -0.37
CA ALA A 258 6.03 -24.61 -1.23
C ALA A 258 4.59 -25.05 -0.95
N TYR A 259 3.86 -25.40 -2.01
CA TYR A 259 2.53 -26.01 -1.90
C TYR A 259 2.61 -27.54 -2.02
N PRO A 260 1.71 -28.29 -1.35
CA PRO A 260 1.72 -29.74 -1.38
C PRO A 260 1.32 -30.29 -2.77
N GLN A 261 2.10 -31.25 -3.28
CA GLN A 261 1.95 -31.78 -4.64
C GLN A 261 0.55 -32.36 -4.90
N ASN A 262 0.00 -33.13 -3.96
CA ASN A 262 -1.33 -33.74 -4.11
C ASN A 262 -2.47 -32.71 -4.28
N VAL A 263 -2.27 -31.48 -3.79
CA VAL A 263 -3.19 -30.35 -4.02
C VAL A 263 -2.90 -29.67 -5.35
N LEU A 264 -1.62 -29.47 -5.69
CA LEU A 264 -1.21 -28.90 -6.98
C LEU A 264 -1.73 -29.72 -8.16
N ASP A 265 -1.78 -31.04 -8.04
CA ASP A 265 -2.33 -31.94 -9.07
C ASP A 265 -3.77 -31.56 -9.47
N GLY A 266 -4.55 -30.94 -8.57
CA GLY A 266 -5.90 -30.43 -8.84
C GLY A 266 -6.01 -28.91 -9.01
N LEU A 267 -5.11 -28.12 -8.43
CA LEU A 267 -5.20 -26.65 -8.40
C LEU A 267 -4.22 -25.92 -9.32
N GLU A 268 -3.11 -26.52 -9.73
CA GLU A 268 -2.01 -25.81 -10.38
C GLU A 268 -2.43 -25.11 -11.67
N ALA A 269 -3.28 -25.76 -12.48
CA ALA A 269 -3.82 -25.18 -13.71
C ALA A 269 -4.71 -23.94 -13.50
N HIS A 270 -5.06 -23.64 -12.25
CA HIS A 270 -5.93 -22.55 -11.85
C HIS A 270 -5.21 -21.46 -11.03
N LEU A 271 -3.98 -21.72 -10.60
CA LEU A 271 -3.15 -20.73 -9.91
C LEU A 271 -2.80 -19.54 -10.83
N PRO A 272 -2.46 -18.38 -10.27
CA PRO A 272 -1.96 -17.25 -11.05
C PRO A 272 -0.70 -17.61 -11.83
N SER A 273 -0.51 -17.02 -13.01
CA SER A 273 0.75 -17.19 -13.76
C SER A 273 1.93 -16.65 -12.95
N GLY A 274 3.01 -17.41 -12.86
CA GLY A 274 4.22 -17.02 -12.11
C GLY A 274 4.05 -17.06 -10.59
N TRP A 275 3.06 -17.78 -10.06
CA TRP A 275 2.80 -17.89 -8.62
C TRP A 275 4.01 -18.32 -7.79
N GLN A 276 4.99 -19.00 -8.39
CA GLN A 276 6.23 -19.40 -7.71
C GLN A 276 7.12 -18.20 -7.35
N ASP A 277 7.06 -17.12 -8.14
CA ASP A 277 7.88 -15.92 -7.95
C ASP A 277 7.48 -15.14 -6.69
N ASP A 278 6.31 -15.43 -6.13
CA ASP A 278 5.75 -14.77 -4.95
C ASP A 278 6.23 -15.34 -3.61
N PHE A 279 6.91 -16.49 -3.63
CA PHE A 279 7.24 -17.19 -2.39
C PHE A 279 8.20 -16.44 -1.47
N ASP A 280 9.03 -15.55 -2.00
CA ASP A 280 9.89 -14.73 -1.15
C ASP A 280 9.09 -13.75 -0.29
N THR A 281 8.03 -13.17 -0.84
CA THR A 281 7.10 -12.32 -0.09
C THR A 281 6.17 -13.17 0.79
N ILE A 282 5.58 -14.25 0.27
CA ILE A 282 4.68 -15.13 1.06
C ILE A 282 5.39 -15.65 2.32
N GLY A 283 6.67 -16.04 2.17
CA GLY A 283 7.51 -16.54 3.25
C GLY A 283 8.26 -15.44 4.01
N ALA A 284 7.76 -14.20 4.01
CA ALA A 284 8.31 -13.14 4.84
C ALA A 284 8.39 -13.60 6.31
N PRO A 285 9.54 -13.43 7.02
CA PRO A 285 9.73 -14.03 8.34
C PRO A 285 8.75 -13.50 9.41
N VAL A 286 8.05 -14.43 10.05
CA VAL A 286 7.19 -14.19 11.22
C VAL A 286 7.90 -14.61 12.51
N ASP A 287 7.45 -14.05 13.63
CA ASP A 287 8.01 -14.26 14.97
C ASP A 287 7.28 -15.38 15.75
N TRP A 288 6.08 -15.79 15.31
CA TRP A 288 5.28 -16.85 15.93
C TRP A 288 4.21 -17.43 14.98
N CYS A 289 3.69 -18.61 15.32
CA CYS A 289 2.59 -19.28 14.61
C CYS A 289 1.36 -19.45 15.50
N GLY A 290 0.20 -19.03 15.02
CA GLY A 290 -1.09 -19.13 15.68
C GLY A 290 -1.94 -20.25 15.08
N LEU A 291 -2.57 -21.03 15.95
CA LEU A 291 -3.50 -22.09 15.58
C LEU A 291 -4.88 -21.77 16.13
N ASN A 292 -5.87 -21.78 15.24
CA ASN A 292 -7.27 -21.88 15.61
C ASN A 292 -7.67 -23.36 15.48
N TYR A 293 -8.07 -23.98 16.59
CA TYR A 293 -8.43 -25.39 16.61
C TYR A 293 -9.78 -25.58 17.27
N TYR A 294 -10.61 -26.43 16.68
CA TYR A 294 -11.95 -26.72 17.19
C TYR A 294 -12.30 -28.20 17.15
N THR A 295 -11.89 -28.92 16.10
CA THR A 295 -12.36 -30.28 15.85
C THR A 295 -11.45 -31.08 14.90
N ARG A 296 -11.83 -32.35 14.69
CA ARG A 296 -11.28 -33.27 13.68
C ARG A 296 -12.34 -33.61 12.64
N LYS A 297 -11.93 -34.24 11.54
CA LYS A 297 -12.81 -34.74 10.46
C LYS A 297 -12.47 -36.15 10.06
N LEU A 298 -13.51 -36.97 9.84
CA LEU A 298 -13.39 -38.26 9.18
C LEU A 298 -13.73 -38.09 7.70
N ILE A 299 -12.81 -38.44 6.81
CA ILE A 299 -12.92 -38.17 5.37
C ILE A 299 -12.97 -39.49 4.59
N ALA A 300 -13.95 -39.61 3.72
CA ALA A 300 -14.11 -40.69 2.76
C ALA A 300 -13.98 -40.17 1.32
N PRO A 301 -13.64 -41.04 0.35
CA PRO A 301 -13.73 -40.67 -1.07
C PRO A 301 -15.20 -40.53 -1.47
N ALA A 302 -15.50 -39.53 -2.30
CA ALA A 302 -16.81 -39.35 -2.92
C ALA A 302 -16.78 -39.78 -4.40
N ASP A 303 -17.96 -39.91 -5.02
CA ASP A 303 -18.10 -40.07 -6.48
C ASP A 303 -18.50 -38.73 -7.12
N THR A 304 -17.63 -37.73 -6.97
CA THR A 304 -17.86 -36.36 -7.47
C THR A 304 -16.62 -35.79 -8.15
N ALA A 305 -16.72 -34.58 -8.72
CA ALA A 305 -15.57 -33.87 -9.26
C ALA A 305 -14.52 -33.61 -8.15
N TRP A 306 -13.26 -33.36 -8.56
CA TRP A 306 -12.18 -33.02 -7.63
C TRP A 306 -12.63 -31.93 -6.64
N PRO A 307 -12.33 -32.05 -5.33
CA PRO A 307 -11.39 -33.02 -4.72
C PRO A 307 -11.99 -34.40 -4.43
N SER A 308 -13.28 -34.61 -4.72
CA SER A 308 -13.96 -35.91 -4.55
C SER A 308 -13.89 -36.43 -3.10
N LEU A 309 -14.26 -35.57 -2.16
CA LEU A 309 -14.21 -35.83 -0.72
C LEU A 309 -15.60 -35.72 -0.11
N GLU A 310 -15.90 -36.57 0.87
CA GLU A 310 -17.08 -36.41 1.73
C GLU A 310 -16.70 -36.56 3.21
N GLU A 311 -17.34 -35.77 4.07
CA GLU A 311 -17.22 -35.88 5.52
C GLU A 311 -18.16 -36.97 6.04
N VAL A 312 -17.64 -37.87 6.86
CA VAL A 312 -18.40 -38.90 7.56
C VAL A 312 -18.60 -38.46 9.02
N PRO A 313 -19.85 -38.43 9.54
CA PRO A 313 -20.08 -38.12 10.95
C PRO A 313 -19.38 -39.13 11.88
N GLY A 314 -18.48 -38.64 12.72
CA GLY A 314 -17.79 -39.49 13.69
C GLY A 314 -18.64 -39.86 14.92
N PRO A 315 -18.16 -40.76 15.79
CA PRO A 315 -18.91 -41.27 16.95
C PRO A 315 -18.77 -40.45 18.25
N LEU A 316 -17.86 -39.46 18.30
CA LEU A 316 -17.58 -38.69 19.51
C LEU A 316 -18.71 -37.70 19.84
N PRO A 317 -18.79 -37.25 21.12
CA PRO A 317 -19.68 -36.16 21.52
C PRO A 317 -19.46 -34.91 20.67
N LYS A 318 -20.55 -34.15 20.43
CA LYS A 318 -20.54 -33.00 19.53
C LYS A 318 -20.97 -31.71 20.24
N THR A 319 -20.41 -30.60 19.81
CA THR A 319 -20.85 -29.25 20.20
C THR A 319 -22.19 -28.90 19.54
N GLN A 320 -22.76 -27.73 19.84
CA GLN A 320 -23.96 -27.23 19.16
C GLN A 320 -23.74 -26.97 17.65
N MET A 321 -22.49 -26.89 17.20
CA MET A 321 -22.14 -26.82 15.77
C MET A 321 -22.20 -28.18 15.08
N GLY A 322 -22.32 -29.28 15.83
CA GLY A 322 -22.17 -30.64 15.30
C GLY A 322 -20.71 -31.11 15.20
N TRP A 323 -19.75 -30.34 15.71
CA TRP A 323 -18.33 -30.66 15.66
C TRP A 323 -17.93 -31.64 16.77
N GLU A 324 -17.13 -32.65 16.45
CA GLU A 324 -16.63 -33.61 17.43
C GLU A 324 -15.69 -32.96 18.45
N ILE A 325 -15.83 -33.36 19.72
CA ILE A 325 -14.96 -32.94 20.81
C ILE A 325 -13.80 -33.94 20.91
N GLU A 326 -12.69 -33.62 20.23
CA GLU A 326 -11.45 -34.41 20.27
C GLU A 326 -10.29 -33.47 20.69
N PRO A 327 -9.84 -33.52 21.96
CA PRO A 327 -8.75 -32.67 22.45
C PRO A 327 -7.34 -33.19 22.09
N ASP A 328 -7.15 -34.50 21.90
CA ASP A 328 -5.83 -35.09 21.66
C ASP A 328 -5.24 -34.66 20.30
N ALA A 329 -6.09 -34.37 19.31
CA ALA A 329 -5.75 -33.82 18.01
C ALA A 329 -5.15 -32.40 18.13
N LEU A 330 -5.51 -31.63 19.16
CA LEU A 330 -4.81 -30.38 19.45
C LEU A 330 -3.34 -30.65 19.82
N THR A 331 -3.08 -31.63 20.69
CA THR A 331 -1.70 -32.05 21.04
C THR A 331 -0.93 -32.48 19.79
N ARG A 332 -1.57 -33.29 18.94
CA ARG A 332 -0.97 -33.76 17.68
C ARG A 332 -0.65 -32.60 16.74
N PHE A 333 -1.55 -31.62 16.60
CA PHE A 333 -1.30 -30.45 15.77
C PHE A 333 -0.19 -29.54 16.29
N LEU A 334 -0.19 -29.25 17.59
CA LEU A 334 0.86 -28.44 18.21
C LEU A 334 2.24 -29.07 17.96
N THR A 335 2.33 -30.39 18.15
CA THR A 335 3.55 -31.17 17.89
C THR A 335 3.92 -31.16 16.41
N ARG A 336 2.95 -31.40 15.51
CA ARG A 336 3.16 -31.41 14.05
C ARG A 336 3.63 -30.06 13.54
N THR A 337 3.00 -28.97 13.99
CA THR A 337 3.34 -27.61 13.56
C THR A 337 4.78 -27.28 13.92
N MET A 338 5.21 -27.60 15.15
CA MET A 338 6.60 -27.45 15.58
C MET A 338 7.55 -28.27 14.71
N HIS A 339 7.33 -29.59 14.62
CA HIS A 339 8.26 -30.50 13.96
C HIS A 339 8.36 -30.24 12.45
N ASP A 340 7.22 -30.02 11.80
CA ASP A 340 7.17 -29.97 10.34
C ASP A 340 7.37 -28.57 9.78
N PHE A 341 7.06 -27.49 10.52
CA PHE A 341 7.00 -26.13 9.95
C PHE A 341 7.79 -25.08 10.72
N THR A 342 7.60 -24.97 12.04
CA THR A 342 8.02 -23.77 12.77
C THR A 342 9.33 -23.94 13.54
N GLY A 343 9.77 -25.17 13.79
CA GLY A 343 10.90 -25.44 14.68
C GLY A 343 10.65 -24.83 16.06
N ASP A 344 11.63 -24.08 16.57
CA ASP A 344 11.59 -23.47 17.90
C ASP A 344 10.76 -22.16 17.97
N LEU A 345 10.16 -21.72 16.86
CA LEU A 345 9.31 -20.52 16.88
C LEU A 345 8.14 -20.72 17.87
N PRO A 346 7.79 -19.69 18.67
CA PRO A 346 6.63 -19.72 19.55
C PRO A 346 5.33 -20.11 18.83
N ILE A 347 4.54 -20.96 19.49
CA ILE A 347 3.21 -21.35 19.03
C ILE A 347 2.14 -20.80 19.99
N TYR A 348 1.06 -20.25 19.46
CA TYR A 348 -0.10 -19.81 20.22
C TYR A 348 -1.34 -20.56 19.77
N VAL A 349 -2.17 -21.01 20.70
CA VAL A 349 -3.56 -21.36 20.37
C VAL A 349 -4.33 -20.03 20.33
N THR A 350 -4.56 -19.49 19.15
CA THR A 350 -5.15 -18.15 18.94
C THR A 350 -6.67 -18.14 18.97
N GLU A 351 -7.28 -19.31 18.80
CA GLU A 351 -8.69 -19.59 19.10
C GLU A 351 -8.90 -21.06 19.47
N ASN A 352 -9.65 -21.28 20.55
CA ASN A 352 -10.27 -22.57 20.87
C ASN A 352 -11.51 -22.33 21.75
N GLY A 353 -12.58 -23.07 21.50
CA GLY A 353 -13.84 -22.91 22.22
C GLY A 353 -14.97 -23.76 21.66
N MET A 354 -16.17 -23.62 22.22
CA MET A 354 -17.33 -24.37 21.75
C MET A 354 -18.63 -23.57 21.81
N ALA A 355 -19.49 -23.79 20.80
CA ALA A 355 -20.89 -23.42 20.87
C ALA A 355 -21.64 -24.34 21.82
N SER A 356 -22.38 -23.76 22.75
CA SER A 356 -23.25 -24.48 23.69
C SER A 356 -24.66 -23.89 23.66
N PRO A 357 -25.72 -24.73 23.71
CA PRO A 357 -27.08 -24.24 23.91
C PRO A 357 -27.30 -23.68 25.33
N GLU A 358 -26.44 -23.98 26.30
CA GLU A 358 -26.55 -23.51 27.68
C GLU A 358 -26.10 -22.05 27.80
N ARG A 359 -27.02 -21.20 28.30
CA ARG A 359 -26.80 -19.74 28.34
C ARG A 359 -26.16 -19.22 29.62
N GLN A 360 -26.26 -19.95 30.73
CA GLN A 360 -25.81 -19.48 32.05
C GLN A 360 -24.98 -20.52 32.81
N GLN A 361 -25.48 -21.75 32.91
CA GLN A 361 -24.79 -22.88 33.56
C GLN A 361 -24.20 -23.81 32.49
N ASP A 362 -23.13 -23.36 31.85
CA ASP A 362 -22.47 -24.00 30.72
C ASP A 362 -21.33 -24.94 31.16
N ASP A 363 -21.66 -25.94 31.96
CA ASP A 363 -20.70 -26.92 32.49
C ASP A 363 -20.03 -27.76 31.37
N ASP A 364 -20.71 -27.92 30.23
CA ASP A 364 -20.17 -28.55 29.03
C ASP A 364 -19.00 -27.75 28.45
N ARG A 365 -19.09 -26.41 28.42
CA ARG A 365 -17.99 -25.52 28.02
C ARG A 365 -16.83 -25.61 29.00
N ILE A 366 -17.09 -25.71 30.31
CA ILE A 366 -16.05 -25.92 31.31
C ILE A 366 -15.31 -27.25 31.06
N ASP A 367 -16.04 -28.33 30.81
CA ASP A 367 -15.44 -29.64 30.49
C ASP A 367 -14.61 -29.60 29.19
N TYR A 368 -15.14 -28.98 28.14
CA TYR A 368 -14.42 -28.77 26.88
C TYR A 368 -13.10 -28.03 27.09
N LEU A 369 -13.13 -26.89 27.78
CA LEU A 369 -11.94 -26.08 28.05
C LEU A 369 -10.92 -26.85 28.91
N ASN A 370 -11.37 -27.60 29.93
CA ASN A 370 -10.46 -28.43 30.72
C ASN A 370 -9.77 -29.50 29.87
N LYS A 371 -10.49 -30.16 28.96
CA LYS A 371 -9.92 -31.16 28.07
C LYS A 371 -8.86 -30.58 27.14
N HIS A 372 -9.13 -29.44 26.51
CA HIS A 372 -8.20 -28.81 25.57
C HIS A 372 -7.01 -28.14 26.26
N LEU A 373 -7.19 -27.53 27.43
CA LEU A 373 -6.06 -27.07 28.25
C LEU A 373 -5.17 -28.25 28.71
N GLY A 374 -5.76 -29.42 28.95
CA GLY A 374 -5.01 -30.66 29.19
C GLY A 374 -4.19 -31.11 27.99
N ALA A 375 -4.73 -30.99 26.77
CA ALA A 375 -3.99 -31.25 25.55
C ALA A 375 -2.80 -30.29 25.36
N VAL A 376 -2.97 -29.01 25.70
CA VAL A 376 -1.87 -28.03 25.69
C VAL A 376 -0.80 -28.40 26.72
N GLN A 377 -1.18 -28.88 27.91
CA GLN A 377 -0.23 -29.39 28.91
C GLN A 377 0.57 -30.58 28.38
N ASN A 378 -0.08 -31.54 27.74
CA ASN A 378 0.62 -32.67 27.12
C ASN A 378 1.63 -32.19 26.07
N ALA A 379 1.27 -31.20 25.23
CA ALA A 379 2.20 -30.64 24.24
C ALA A 379 3.39 -29.91 24.90
N LEU A 380 3.16 -29.20 26.01
CA LEU A 380 4.21 -28.55 26.79
C LEU A 380 5.17 -29.58 27.41
N ASP A 381 4.64 -30.68 27.94
CA ASP A 381 5.43 -31.79 28.49
C ASP A 381 6.29 -32.47 27.42
N ASP A 382 5.79 -32.52 26.17
CA ASP A 382 6.51 -33.00 24.99
C ASP A 382 7.51 -31.97 24.41
N GLY A 383 7.64 -30.80 25.04
CA GLY A 383 8.62 -29.77 24.68
C GLY A 383 8.19 -28.81 23.57
N VAL A 384 6.92 -28.81 23.17
CA VAL A 384 6.40 -27.87 22.17
C VAL A 384 6.44 -26.44 22.73
N PRO A 385 6.94 -25.43 21.99
CA PRO A 385 7.10 -24.06 22.48
C PRO A 385 5.77 -23.27 22.51
N VAL A 386 4.74 -23.82 23.15
CA VAL A 386 3.44 -23.16 23.29
C VAL A 386 3.54 -22.02 24.30
N ARG A 387 3.17 -20.80 23.88
CA ARG A 387 3.30 -19.57 24.68
C ARG A 387 1.99 -18.94 25.11
N GLY A 388 0.85 -19.42 24.61
CA GLY A 388 -0.42 -18.93 25.08
C GLY A 388 -1.64 -19.63 24.49
N TYR A 389 -2.78 -19.35 25.11
CA TYR A 389 -4.08 -19.92 24.77
C TYR A 389 -5.17 -18.85 24.84
N PHE A 390 -5.84 -18.64 23.72
CA PHE A 390 -6.88 -17.63 23.52
C PHE A 390 -8.23 -18.32 23.35
N ILE A 391 -9.16 -17.98 24.24
CA ILE A 391 -10.50 -18.55 24.21
C ILE A 391 -11.35 -17.82 23.18
N TRP A 392 -11.99 -18.60 22.29
CA TRP A 392 -13.07 -18.11 21.45
C TRP A 392 -14.41 -18.42 22.13
N SER A 393 -15.17 -17.43 22.60
CA SER A 393 -14.96 -15.97 22.50
C SER A 393 -15.24 -15.28 23.84
N LEU A 394 -14.96 -13.96 23.92
CA LEU A 394 -15.35 -13.17 25.09
C LEU A 394 -16.87 -13.10 25.21
N LEU A 395 -17.51 -12.64 24.14
CA LEU A 395 -18.95 -12.38 24.07
C LEU A 395 -19.62 -13.37 23.12
N ASP A 396 -20.85 -13.77 23.43
CA ASP A 396 -21.75 -14.27 22.40
C ASP A 396 -21.89 -13.20 21.31
N ASN A 397 -21.82 -13.61 20.05
CA ASN A 397 -21.62 -12.72 18.93
C ASN A 397 -22.40 -13.22 17.69
N TYR A 398 -22.28 -12.50 16.57
CA TYR A 398 -22.83 -12.92 15.28
C TYR A 398 -21.96 -14.05 14.68
N GLU A 399 -22.41 -15.29 14.70
CA GLU A 399 -21.68 -16.46 14.18
C GLU A 399 -21.91 -16.61 12.67
N TRP A 400 -21.47 -15.62 11.90
CA TRP A 400 -21.41 -15.68 10.43
C TRP A 400 -22.73 -16.14 9.79
N SER A 401 -22.73 -17.17 8.95
CA SER A 401 -23.95 -17.70 8.31
C SER A 401 -24.98 -18.27 9.29
N PHE A 402 -24.58 -18.57 10.53
CA PHE A 402 -25.48 -19.08 11.59
C PHE A 402 -26.14 -17.97 12.42
N GLY A 403 -25.80 -16.71 12.17
CA GLY A 403 -26.37 -15.57 12.90
C GLY A 403 -26.13 -15.65 14.41
N TYR A 404 -27.09 -15.23 15.21
CA TYR A 404 -26.96 -15.10 16.68
C TYR A 404 -27.36 -16.36 17.46
N GLU A 405 -27.64 -17.47 16.77
CA GLU A 405 -28.10 -18.71 17.41
C GLU A 405 -26.97 -19.47 18.11
N LYS A 406 -25.78 -19.50 17.51
CA LYS A 406 -24.63 -20.25 17.99
C LYS A 406 -23.83 -19.39 18.96
N ARG A 407 -23.67 -19.87 20.18
CA ARG A 407 -23.15 -19.07 21.30
C ARG A 407 -21.84 -19.63 21.80
N PHE A 408 -20.73 -18.98 21.45
CA PHE A 408 -19.37 -19.35 21.85
C PHE A 408 -18.87 -18.58 23.09
N GLY A 409 -19.52 -17.48 23.45
CA GLY A 409 -19.01 -16.54 24.44
C GLY A 409 -18.93 -17.10 25.84
N LEU A 410 -17.90 -16.68 26.58
CA LEU A 410 -17.84 -16.79 28.04
C LEU A 410 -18.88 -15.90 28.73
N VAL A 411 -19.35 -14.87 28.03
CA VAL A 411 -20.34 -13.90 28.49
C VAL A 411 -21.54 -13.95 27.55
N ASP A 412 -22.72 -14.21 28.10
CA ASP A 412 -23.98 -14.15 27.35
C ASP A 412 -24.30 -12.70 27.01
N VAL A 413 -24.70 -12.48 25.75
CA VAL A 413 -25.25 -11.20 25.31
C VAL A 413 -26.72 -11.41 24.99
N ASP A 414 -27.56 -10.63 25.66
CA ASP A 414 -28.95 -10.47 25.30
C ASP A 414 -29.02 -9.47 24.12
N PHE A 415 -29.33 -9.94 22.91
CA PHE A 415 -29.24 -9.10 21.71
C PHE A 415 -30.39 -8.08 21.58
N ASP A 416 -31.42 -8.16 22.43
CA ASP A 416 -32.51 -7.18 22.48
C ASP A 416 -32.15 -5.99 23.39
N THR A 417 -31.49 -6.27 24.52
CA THR A 417 -31.15 -5.27 25.55
C THR A 417 -29.67 -4.86 25.56
N LEU A 418 -28.82 -5.66 24.92
CA LEU A 418 -27.36 -5.58 24.91
C LEU A 418 -26.71 -5.77 26.29
N GLU A 419 -27.42 -6.37 27.25
CA GLU A 419 -26.87 -6.73 28.56
C GLU A 419 -25.83 -7.86 28.45
N ARG A 420 -24.74 -7.74 29.21
CA ARG A 420 -23.66 -8.74 29.30
C ARG A 420 -23.78 -9.52 30.61
N THR A 421 -23.98 -10.83 30.53
CA THR A 421 -24.09 -11.70 31.71
C THR A 421 -22.99 -12.77 31.71
N PRO A 422 -22.00 -12.71 32.63
CA PRO A 422 -20.96 -13.72 32.70
C PRO A 422 -21.49 -15.13 33.02
N LYS A 423 -21.12 -16.13 32.21
CA LYS A 423 -21.55 -17.53 32.37
C LYS A 423 -20.76 -18.26 33.47
N ALA A 424 -21.15 -19.49 33.79
CA ALA A 424 -20.42 -20.34 34.74
C ALA A 424 -18.96 -20.55 34.29
N SER A 425 -18.72 -20.74 32.97
CA SER A 425 -17.38 -20.86 32.39
C SER A 425 -16.50 -19.63 32.64
N TYR A 426 -17.03 -18.41 32.48
CA TYR A 426 -16.31 -17.17 32.81
C TYR A 426 -15.89 -17.14 34.27
N ASN A 427 -16.81 -17.44 35.19
CA ASN A 427 -16.52 -17.40 36.63
C ASN A 427 -15.51 -18.48 37.04
N ALA A 428 -15.57 -19.65 36.41
CA ALA A 428 -14.61 -20.72 36.61
C ALA A 428 -13.20 -20.32 36.13
N LEU A 429 -13.09 -19.65 34.98
CA LEU A 429 -11.82 -19.12 34.47
C LEU A 429 -11.28 -17.98 35.32
N LYS A 430 -12.13 -17.02 35.71
CA LYS A 430 -11.77 -15.93 36.62
C LYS A 430 -11.11 -16.44 37.91
N SER A 431 -11.64 -17.53 38.46
CA SER A 431 -11.05 -18.18 39.63
C SER A 431 -9.70 -18.83 39.30
N ALA A 432 -9.60 -19.51 38.16
CA ALA A 432 -8.41 -20.24 37.71
C ALA A 432 -7.23 -19.35 37.29
N LEU A 433 -7.52 -18.16 36.77
CA LEU A 433 -6.53 -17.21 36.23
C LEU A 433 -6.08 -16.16 37.26
N SER A 434 -6.55 -16.26 38.51
CA SER A 434 -6.08 -15.43 39.61
C SER A 434 -4.55 -15.55 39.79
N GLY A 435 -3.87 -14.44 40.09
CA GLY A 435 -2.39 -14.44 40.23
C GLY A 435 -1.66 -13.20 39.69
N GLY A 436 -2.37 -12.26 39.07
CA GLY A 436 -1.77 -11.05 38.49
C GLY A 436 -1.20 -11.28 37.07
N PRO A 437 -0.94 -10.20 36.31
CA PRO A 437 -0.53 -10.29 34.92
C PRO A 437 0.89 -10.85 34.77
N VAL A 438 1.16 -11.57 33.68
CA VAL A 438 2.52 -12.04 33.36
C VAL A 438 3.50 -10.89 33.11
N SER A 439 4.78 -11.11 33.42
CA SER A 439 5.85 -10.12 33.24
C SER A 439 6.41 -10.14 31.80
N LEU A 440 5.58 -9.72 30.85
CA LEU A 440 5.93 -9.50 29.44
C LEU A 440 5.69 -8.02 29.06
N PRO A 441 6.30 -7.51 27.98
CA PRO A 441 5.99 -6.18 27.46
C PRO A 441 4.49 -5.99 27.21
N MET A 442 4.00 -4.75 27.34
CA MET A 442 2.59 -4.43 27.08
C MET A 442 2.32 -4.08 25.61
N ALA A 443 3.34 -3.63 24.89
CA ALA A 443 3.27 -3.09 23.54
C ALA A 443 4.64 -3.24 22.84
N GLN A 444 4.79 -2.69 21.64
CA GLN A 444 6.08 -2.58 20.96
C GLN A 444 7.11 -1.83 21.84
N PRO A 445 8.41 -2.12 21.71
CA PRO A 445 9.42 -1.38 22.43
C PRO A 445 9.39 0.12 22.03
N ALA A 446 9.53 1.01 23.01
CA ALA A 446 9.47 2.45 22.74
C ALA A 446 10.56 2.87 21.74
N GLY A 447 10.18 3.65 20.72
CA GLY A 447 11.08 4.16 19.69
C GLY A 447 11.42 3.20 18.55
N THR A 448 10.78 2.01 18.48
CA THR A 448 10.95 1.09 17.34
C THR A 448 10.02 1.40 16.18
N MET A 449 8.95 2.16 16.41
CA MET A 449 8.08 2.59 15.31
C MET A 449 8.73 3.73 14.54
N HIS A 450 8.83 3.56 13.22
CA HIS A 450 9.37 4.55 12.31
C HIS A 450 8.28 5.13 11.42
N GLU A 451 8.31 6.44 11.17
CA GLU A 451 7.50 7.03 10.10
C GLU A 451 8.06 6.59 8.74
N HIS A 452 7.20 6.13 7.84
CA HIS A 452 7.63 5.89 6.47
C HIS A 452 8.09 7.19 5.82
N TRP A 453 9.16 7.06 5.04
CA TRP A 453 9.70 8.16 4.27
C TRP A 453 9.97 7.72 2.83
N ASN A 454 9.87 8.67 1.89
CA ASN A 454 10.31 8.49 0.51
C ASN A 454 11.50 9.39 0.25
N LEU A 455 12.34 9.00 -0.70
CA LEU A 455 13.45 9.81 -1.18
C LEU A 455 13.11 10.33 -2.57
N VAL A 456 13.21 11.64 -2.77
CA VAL A 456 13.08 12.25 -4.10
C VAL A 456 14.37 12.94 -4.46
N ALA A 457 14.79 12.86 -5.72
CA ALA A 457 16.03 13.46 -6.18
C ALA A 457 15.80 14.29 -7.46
N ASP A 458 16.43 15.46 -7.52
CA ASP A 458 16.53 16.32 -8.69
C ASP A 458 18.01 16.43 -9.09
N ILE A 459 18.39 15.74 -10.17
CA ILE A 459 19.77 15.57 -10.61
C ILE A 459 20.04 16.53 -11.79
N GLY A 460 20.53 17.73 -11.46
CA GLY A 460 20.97 18.71 -12.45
C GLY A 460 22.42 18.50 -12.90
N GLY A 461 22.85 19.21 -13.95
CA GLY A 461 24.24 19.12 -14.45
C GLY A 461 25.32 19.71 -13.53
N THR A 462 24.93 20.54 -12.55
CA THR A 462 25.88 21.16 -11.60
C THR A 462 25.59 20.78 -10.15
N ASN A 463 24.30 20.65 -9.79
CA ASN A 463 23.89 20.29 -8.44
C ASN A 463 22.86 19.17 -8.49
N THR A 464 22.97 18.27 -7.52
CA THR A 464 21.95 17.27 -7.19
C THR A 464 21.27 17.68 -5.89
N ARG A 465 19.95 17.57 -5.83
CA ARG A 465 19.16 17.80 -4.62
C ARG A 465 18.48 16.50 -4.20
N LEU A 466 18.56 16.17 -2.91
CA LEU A 466 17.92 15.00 -2.30
C LEU A 466 16.91 15.47 -1.26
N GLY A 467 15.64 15.12 -1.43
CA GLY A 467 14.54 15.45 -0.53
C GLY A 467 14.04 14.21 0.21
N VAL A 468 13.90 14.32 1.53
CA VAL A 468 13.23 13.33 2.39
C VAL A 468 11.77 13.73 2.48
N ILE A 469 10.86 12.81 2.13
CA ILE A 469 9.42 13.02 2.19
C ILE A 469 8.83 12.14 3.28
N SER A 470 8.28 12.72 4.34
CA SER A 470 7.52 12.01 5.37
C SER A 470 6.08 12.51 5.36
N ASN A 471 5.09 11.61 5.45
CA ASN A 471 3.67 11.97 5.40
C ASN A 471 3.29 12.86 4.20
N GLY A 472 3.94 12.64 3.04
CA GLY A 472 3.72 13.40 1.81
C GLY A 472 4.31 14.82 1.78
N GLN A 473 5.00 15.24 2.84
CA GLN A 473 5.66 16.54 2.96
C GLN A 473 7.18 16.43 2.94
N LEU A 474 7.84 17.41 2.35
CA LEU A 474 9.30 17.53 2.36
C LEU A 474 9.78 17.91 3.77
N THR A 475 10.51 17.02 4.43
CA THR A 475 11.01 17.19 5.81
C THR A 475 12.49 17.53 5.88
N ASP A 476 13.28 17.10 4.89
CA ASP A 476 14.69 17.47 4.73
C ASP A 476 15.02 17.66 3.24
N LEU A 477 15.92 18.59 2.94
CA LEU A 477 16.41 18.88 1.59
C LEU A 477 17.91 19.13 1.61
N ARG A 478 18.66 18.26 0.94
CA ARG A 478 20.12 18.31 0.88
C ARG A 478 20.57 18.62 -0.53
N LYS A 479 21.64 19.40 -0.65
CA LYS A 479 22.20 19.81 -1.94
C LYS A 479 23.67 19.42 -2.03
N TYR A 480 24.01 18.74 -3.12
CA TYR A 480 25.34 18.25 -3.42
C TYR A 480 25.81 18.77 -4.78
N PRO A 481 27.11 18.98 -5.00
CA PRO A 481 27.66 19.07 -6.35
C PRO A 481 27.33 17.79 -7.12
N THR A 482 26.99 17.91 -8.41
CA THR A 482 26.77 16.73 -9.24
C THR A 482 28.10 16.04 -9.51
N GLY A 483 28.24 14.83 -8.97
CA GLY A 483 29.45 14.01 -9.06
C GLY A 483 29.31 12.82 -10.02
N SER A 484 30.15 11.82 -9.80
CA SER A 484 30.08 10.50 -10.43
C SER A 484 28.85 9.72 -9.98
N LEU A 485 28.48 8.67 -10.73
CA LEU A 485 27.42 7.74 -10.33
C LEU A 485 27.64 7.18 -8.93
N GLN A 486 28.87 6.79 -8.60
CA GLN A 486 29.17 6.21 -7.28
C GLN A 486 28.92 7.22 -6.16
N GLU A 487 29.33 8.49 -6.33
CA GLU A 487 29.08 9.53 -5.33
C GLU A 487 27.58 9.80 -5.13
N LEU A 488 26.76 9.68 -6.18
CA LEU A 488 25.30 9.78 -6.08
C LEU A 488 24.71 8.62 -5.29
N LEU A 489 25.12 7.38 -5.60
CA LEU A 489 24.65 6.18 -4.90
C LEU A 489 25.09 6.18 -3.43
N ASP A 490 26.32 6.65 -3.16
CA ASP A 490 26.84 6.80 -1.80
C ASP A 490 26.03 7.85 -1.02
N ALA A 491 25.58 8.93 -1.68
CA ALA A 491 24.71 9.93 -1.06
C ALA A 491 23.32 9.35 -0.71
N PHE A 492 22.73 8.53 -1.59
CA PHE A 492 21.49 7.80 -1.30
C PHE A 492 21.66 6.85 -0.11
N HIS A 493 22.73 6.05 -0.14
CA HIS A 493 23.06 5.09 0.91
C HIS A 493 23.30 5.77 2.26
N SER A 494 24.06 6.87 2.27
CA SER A 494 24.36 7.63 3.49
C SER A 494 23.11 8.27 4.10
N LEU A 495 22.21 8.79 3.28
CA LEU A 495 20.96 9.39 3.76
C LEU A 495 20.04 8.33 4.38
N ARG A 496 19.96 7.15 3.77
CA ARG A 496 19.25 5.99 4.33
C ARG A 496 19.86 5.57 5.68
N ASP A 497 21.17 5.41 5.75
CA ASP A 497 21.86 5.01 6.98
C ASP A 497 21.66 6.01 8.12
N GLU A 498 21.60 7.31 7.80
CA GLU A 498 21.34 8.35 8.79
C GLU A 498 19.91 8.29 9.35
N ILE A 499 18.92 8.02 8.50
CA ILE A 499 17.51 7.87 8.92
C ILE A 499 17.31 6.54 9.66
N GLY A 500 18.07 5.50 9.29
CA GLY A 500 18.09 4.20 9.96
C GLY A 500 17.05 3.20 9.44
N THR A 501 16.26 3.57 8.43
CA THR A 501 15.31 2.68 7.75
C THR A 501 15.35 2.89 6.23
N ASP A 502 14.98 1.85 5.48
CA ASP A 502 14.88 1.92 4.02
C ASP A 502 13.69 2.82 3.62
N PRO A 503 13.86 3.74 2.63
CA PRO A 503 12.74 4.52 2.13
C PRO A 503 11.74 3.60 1.42
N ARG A 504 10.44 3.88 1.56
CA ARG A 504 9.39 3.12 0.85
C ARG A 504 9.55 3.23 -0.66
N ALA A 505 9.79 4.45 -1.15
CA ALA A 505 10.04 4.72 -2.55
C ALA A 505 11.18 5.70 -2.77
N VAL A 506 11.87 5.55 -3.90
CA VAL A 506 12.87 6.51 -4.39
C VAL A 506 12.48 6.96 -5.79
N VAL A 507 12.37 8.27 -6.01
CA VAL A 507 12.14 8.86 -7.34
C VAL A 507 13.32 9.75 -7.69
N ALA A 508 14.08 9.38 -8.73
CA ALA A 508 15.19 10.18 -9.24
C ALA A 508 14.83 10.83 -10.58
N ALA A 509 14.74 12.16 -10.57
CA ALA A 509 14.51 12.97 -11.76
C ALA A 509 15.85 13.49 -12.32
N GLY A 510 16.05 13.39 -13.64
CA GLY A 510 17.24 13.93 -14.28
C GLY A 510 17.07 14.20 -15.77
N ALA A 511 18.02 14.95 -16.35
CA ALA A 511 17.97 15.36 -17.74
C ALA A 511 18.39 14.22 -18.69
N GLY A 512 17.46 13.78 -19.53
CA GLY A 512 17.70 12.79 -20.59
C GLY A 512 16.53 11.82 -20.79
N PRO A 513 16.56 11.03 -21.86
CA PRO A 513 15.52 10.05 -22.13
C PRO A 513 15.61 8.87 -21.16
N VAL A 514 14.48 8.48 -20.61
CA VAL A 514 14.36 7.27 -19.79
C VAL A 514 13.93 6.11 -20.68
N LYS A 515 14.69 5.02 -20.65
CA LYS A 515 14.38 3.79 -21.37
C LYS A 515 14.62 2.60 -20.45
N ASP A 516 13.62 1.72 -20.33
CA ASP A 516 13.70 0.50 -19.52
C ASP A 516 14.22 0.77 -18.09
N GLY A 517 13.66 1.78 -17.42
CA GLY A 517 14.04 2.17 -16.04
C GLY A 517 15.45 2.76 -15.90
N THR A 518 16.09 3.14 -17.00
CA THR A 518 17.46 3.69 -17.03
C THR A 518 17.47 5.06 -17.69
N ILE A 519 18.19 6.00 -17.08
CA ILE A 519 18.49 7.31 -17.67
C ILE A 519 19.99 7.44 -17.92
N ARG A 520 20.35 7.87 -19.12
CA ARG A 520 21.68 8.39 -19.43
C ARG A 520 21.62 9.90 -19.36
N LEU A 521 22.23 10.49 -18.35
CA LEU A 521 22.15 11.94 -18.18
C LEU A 521 22.92 12.64 -19.31
N THR A 522 22.24 13.55 -20.00
CA THR A 522 22.83 14.31 -21.12
C THR A 522 23.80 15.38 -20.63
N ASN A 523 23.58 15.87 -19.41
CA ASN A 523 24.29 17.00 -18.80
C ASN A 523 25.30 16.59 -17.72
N ALA A 524 25.38 15.31 -17.38
CA ALA A 524 26.34 14.73 -16.45
C ALA A 524 26.65 13.34 -16.98
N HIS A 525 27.90 12.97 -17.24
CA HIS A 525 28.26 11.68 -17.85
C HIS A 525 28.04 10.48 -16.90
N LEU A 526 26.80 10.22 -16.50
CA LEU A 526 26.39 9.16 -15.60
C LEU A 526 25.11 8.48 -16.10
N ASP A 527 25.09 7.15 -15.99
CA ASP A 527 23.97 6.29 -16.34
C ASP A 527 23.37 5.77 -15.03
N LEU A 528 22.12 6.09 -14.72
CA LEU A 528 21.44 5.70 -13.47
C LEU A 528 20.26 4.80 -13.79
N SER A 529 20.18 3.63 -13.15
CA SER A 529 19.05 2.72 -13.29
C SER A 529 18.25 2.59 -11.99
N GLU A 530 16.97 2.24 -12.10
CA GLU A 530 16.13 1.85 -10.97
C GLU A 530 16.76 0.74 -10.13
N SER A 531 17.43 -0.24 -10.76
CA SER A 531 18.13 -1.32 -10.06
C SER A 531 19.30 -0.82 -9.20
N ASP A 532 20.06 0.17 -9.69
CA ASP A 532 21.17 0.75 -8.93
C ASP A 532 20.65 1.49 -7.70
N ILE A 533 19.55 2.24 -7.86
CA ILE A 533 18.87 2.91 -6.76
C ILE A 533 18.38 1.90 -5.72
N GLY A 534 17.72 0.83 -6.16
CA GLY A 534 17.16 -0.19 -5.27
C GLY A 534 18.25 -0.87 -4.43
N LYS A 535 19.39 -1.19 -5.05
CA LYS A 535 20.56 -1.74 -4.34
C LYS A 535 21.16 -0.76 -3.33
N ALA A 536 21.24 0.52 -3.68
CA ALA A 536 21.83 1.54 -2.81
C ALA A 536 20.92 1.90 -1.62
N THR A 537 19.60 1.80 -1.79
CA THR A 537 18.61 2.30 -0.81
C THR A 537 17.83 1.24 -0.07
N GLY A 538 17.71 0.02 -0.60
CA GLY A 538 16.78 -0.99 -0.09
C GLY A 538 15.30 -0.69 -0.40
N ALA A 539 15.01 0.35 -1.19
CA ALA A 539 13.65 0.78 -1.45
C ALA A 539 12.83 -0.28 -2.18
N GLN A 540 11.56 -0.43 -1.76
CA GLN A 540 10.60 -1.34 -2.39
C GLN A 540 10.20 -0.87 -3.79
N HIS A 541 10.14 0.45 -3.98
CA HIS A 541 9.80 1.07 -5.25
C HIS A 541 10.89 2.06 -5.68
N THR A 542 11.35 1.93 -6.91
CA THR A 542 12.37 2.82 -7.46
C THR A 542 11.92 3.31 -8.83
N PHE A 543 12.01 4.61 -9.05
CA PHE A 543 11.61 5.24 -10.30
C PHE A 543 12.71 6.16 -10.77
N VAL A 544 13.07 6.02 -12.05
CA VAL A 544 13.88 7.01 -12.75
C VAL A 544 12.98 7.74 -13.73
N ILE A 545 12.92 9.07 -13.61
CA ILE A 545 12.07 9.92 -14.45
C ILE A 545 12.88 11.02 -15.12
N ASN A 546 12.38 11.52 -16.24
CA ASN A 546 12.95 12.70 -16.88
C ASN A 546 12.63 13.95 -16.04
N ASP A 547 13.54 14.92 -16.01
CA ASP A 547 13.40 16.19 -15.27
C ASP A 547 12.15 17.01 -15.67
N PHE A 548 11.74 16.97 -16.93
CA PHE A 548 10.49 17.57 -17.39
C PHE A 548 9.26 16.71 -17.14
N THR A 549 9.43 15.42 -16.84
CA THR A 549 8.37 14.63 -16.20
C THR A 549 8.13 15.14 -14.78
N ALA A 550 9.19 15.39 -14.02
CA ALA A 550 9.07 16.03 -12.71
C ALA A 550 8.46 17.44 -12.83
N ALA A 551 8.94 18.28 -13.74
CA ALA A 551 8.37 19.61 -13.96
C ALA A 551 6.89 19.59 -14.37
N ALA A 552 6.45 18.59 -15.14
CA ALA A 552 5.04 18.39 -15.42
C ALA A 552 4.25 18.05 -14.14
N TRP A 553 4.75 17.14 -13.31
CA TRP A 553 4.12 16.79 -12.03
C TRP A 553 4.15 17.91 -10.98
N SER A 554 5.09 18.85 -11.07
CA SER A 554 5.17 19.97 -10.13
C SER A 554 3.95 20.88 -10.25
N VAL A 555 3.33 20.91 -11.43
CA VAL A 555 2.10 21.66 -11.67
C VAL A 555 0.85 20.81 -11.51
N ALA A 556 0.88 19.59 -10.95
CA ALA A 556 -0.31 18.75 -10.77
C ALA A 556 -1.28 19.28 -9.70
N GLU A 557 -0.73 19.77 -8.59
CA GLU A 557 -1.48 20.26 -7.42
C GLU A 557 -1.37 21.79 -7.28
N ILE A 558 -0.91 22.50 -8.32
CA ILE A 558 -0.62 23.93 -8.26
C ILE A 558 -1.89 24.77 -8.10
N THR A 559 -1.81 25.78 -7.24
CA THR A 559 -2.91 26.72 -6.94
C THR A 559 -2.60 28.12 -7.49
N GLY A 560 -3.60 29.02 -7.45
CA GLY A 560 -3.45 30.40 -7.92
C GLY A 560 -2.33 31.18 -7.21
N ASP A 561 -2.02 30.85 -5.96
CA ASP A 561 -0.96 31.51 -5.17
C ASP A 561 0.46 31.18 -5.65
N HIS A 562 0.62 30.19 -6.54
CA HIS A 562 1.90 29.70 -7.04
C HIS A 562 2.10 30.01 -8.53
N VAL A 563 1.32 30.92 -9.11
CA VAL A 563 1.42 31.29 -10.52
C VAL A 563 1.27 32.80 -10.74
N GLU A 564 2.07 33.34 -11.65
CA GLU A 564 1.81 34.63 -12.28
C GLU A 564 0.94 34.41 -13.53
N VAL A 565 -0.21 35.09 -13.59
CA VAL A 565 -1.18 34.93 -14.68
C VAL A 565 -0.82 35.86 -15.84
N LEU A 566 -0.47 35.28 -16.99
CA LEU A 566 -0.22 36.04 -18.22
C LEU A 566 -1.51 36.20 -19.05
N GLN A 567 -2.37 35.20 -19.01
CA GLN A 567 -3.68 35.15 -19.68
C GLN A 567 -4.56 34.05 -19.06
N GLY A 568 -5.88 34.26 -19.03
CA GLY A 568 -6.85 33.23 -18.66
C GLY A 568 -7.32 33.31 -17.21
N ALA A 569 -7.66 32.16 -16.62
CA ALA A 569 -8.25 32.09 -15.28
C ALA A 569 -7.22 32.37 -14.17
N GLU A 570 -7.65 33.01 -13.08
CA GLU A 570 -6.79 33.29 -11.92
C GLU A 570 -6.30 32.01 -11.22
N THR A 571 -7.15 30.99 -11.15
CA THR A 571 -6.78 29.66 -10.64
C THR A 571 -6.71 28.67 -11.81
N PRO A 572 -5.59 27.92 -11.95
CA PRO A 572 -5.46 26.91 -13.00
C PRO A 572 -6.59 25.88 -12.97
N PRO A 573 -7.36 25.71 -14.06
CA PRO A 573 -8.43 24.72 -14.12
C PRO A 573 -7.90 23.28 -14.01
N VAL A 574 -8.80 22.35 -13.69
CA VAL A 574 -8.54 20.92 -13.82
C VAL A 574 -8.61 20.55 -15.30
N GLY A 575 -7.62 19.80 -15.78
CA GLY A 575 -7.51 19.42 -17.19
C GLY A 575 -6.07 19.15 -17.58
N THR A 576 -5.84 18.83 -18.85
CA THR A 576 -4.50 18.58 -19.39
C THR A 576 -3.61 19.81 -19.19
N ARG A 577 -2.37 19.63 -18.73
CA ARG A 577 -1.41 20.71 -18.47
C ARG A 577 -0.18 20.54 -19.35
N LEU A 578 0.29 21.64 -19.92
CA LEU A 578 1.53 21.69 -20.71
C LEU A 578 2.55 22.53 -19.97
N VAL A 579 3.77 22.02 -19.84
CA VAL A 579 4.89 22.68 -19.18
C VAL A 579 6.03 22.87 -20.17
N VAL A 580 6.54 24.10 -20.27
CA VAL A 580 7.69 24.43 -21.10
C VAL A 580 8.67 25.25 -20.28
N GLY A 581 9.96 24.91 -20.33
CA GLY A 581 10.93 25.52 -19.43
C GLY A 581 12.26 25.84 -20.09
N PRO A 582 12.58 27.12 -20.34
CA PRO A 582 13.93 27.53 -20.70
C PRO A 582 14.83 27.52 -19.44
N GLY A 583 15.63 26.48 -19.30
CA GLY A 583 16.63 26.31 -18.24
C GLY A 583 18.05 26.38 -18.82
N THR A 584 18.90 25.42 -18.46
CA THR A 584 20.17 25.18 -19.19
C THR A 584 19.88 24.81 -20.64
N GLY A 585 18.94 23.89 -20.85
CA GLY A 585 18.32 23.56 -22.15
C GLY A 585 16.87 24.06 -22.24
N LEU A 586 16.11 23.58 -23.22
CA LEU A 586 14.68 23.81 -23.37
C LEU A 586 13.93 22.49 -23.17
N GLY A 587 13.23 22.34 -22.07
CA GLY A 587 12.40 21.16 -21.86
C GLY A 587 10.91 21.39 -22.08
N VAL A 588 10.22 20.29 -22.37
CA VAL A 588 8.77 20.25 -22.59
C VAL A 588 8.22 18.99 -21.93
N GLY A 589 7.14 19.14 -21.16
CA GLY A 589 6.43 18.02 -20.55
C GLY A 589 4.92 18.27 -20.52
N ALA A 590 4.11 17.21 -20.51
CA ALA A 590 2.66 17.34 -20.39
C ALA A 590 2.08 16.37 -19.37
N LEU A 591 1.08 16.84 -18.61
CA LEU A 591 0.18 16.02 -17.82
C LEU A 591 -1.15 15.89 -18.56
N LEU A 592 -1.39 14.72 -19.16
CA LEU A 592 -2.66 14.36 -19.78
C LEU A 592 -3.68 14.01 -18.70
N TYR A 593 -4.84 14.66 -18.74
CA TYR A 593 -5.91 14.40 -17.77
C TYR A 593 -6.99 13.49 -18.38
N SER A 594 -7.23 12.34 -17.73
CA SER A 594 -8.25 11.37 -18.16
C SER A 594 -8.83 10.64 -16.95
N GLN A 595 -10.14 10.44 -16.92
CA GLN A 595 -10.84 9.67 -15.88
C GLN A 595 -10.50 10.11 -14.44
N GLY A 596 -10.36 11.42 -14.20
CA GLY A 596 -10.04 11.93 -12.88
C GLY A 596 -8.56 11.84 -12.49
N ARG A 597 -7.67 11.46 -13.41
CA ARG A 597 -6.25 11.17 -13.12
C ARG A 597 -5.32 11.82 -14.13
N TYR A 598 -4.11 12.13 -13.67
CA TYR A 598 -3.02 12.63 -14.49
C TYR A 598 -2.09 11.51 -14.98
N HIS A 599 -1.68 11.60 -16.23
CA HIS A 599 -0.68 10.76 -16.88
C HIS A 599 0.38 11.64 -17.53
N THR A 600 1.64 11.30 -17.41
CA THR A 600 2.70 12.06 -18.08
C THR A 600 2.91 11.62 -19.51
N ALA A 601 3.05 12.59 -20.40
CA ALA A 601 3.68 12.43 -21.70
C ALA A 601 5.02 13.15 -21.65
N SER A 602 6.09 12.35 -21.68
CA SER A 602 7.48 12.83 -21.64
C SER A 602 8.03 12.91 -23.07
N GLY A 603 8.83 13.93 -23.36
CA GLY A 603 9.45 14.08 -24.67
C GLY A 603 10.55 15.12 -24.70
N GLU A 604 11.41 15.03 -25.72
CA GLU A 604 12.55 15.92 -25.94
C GLU A 604 12.14 17.14 -26.79
N GLY A 605 11.13 17.87 -26.32
CA GLY A 605 10.49 18.95 -27.09
C GLY A 605 11.40 20.14 -27.40
N GLY A 606 12.56 20.27 -26.74
CA GLY A 606 13.59 21.26 -27.08
C GLY A 606 14.26 21.03 -28.43
N HIS A 607 14.25 19.80 -28.93
CA HIS A 607 14.90 19.41 -30.18
C HIS A 607 13.96 19.48 -31.39
N VAL A 608 12.82 20.14 -31.29
CA VAL A 608 11.97 20.43 -32.46
C VAL A 608 12.56 21.55 -33.30
N GLY A 609 12.19 21.60 -34.58
CA GLY A 609 12.70 22.61 -35.51
C GLY A 609 12.17 24.03 -35.20
N LEU A 610 13.08 24.99 -35.18
CA LEU A 610 12.83 26.43 -35.12
C LEU A 610 13.29 27.08 -36.44
N SER A 611 12.45 27.92 -37.02
CA SER A 611 12.71 28.60 -38.30
C SER A 611 12.59 30.12 -38.16
N PRO A 612 13.23 30.91 -39.05
CA PRO A 612 13.00 32.35 -39.12
C PRO A 612 11.52 32.67 -39.25
N ARG A 613 11.01 33.58 -38.42
CA ARG A 613 9.62 34.05 -38.51
C ARG A 613 9.51 35.31 -39.35
N HIS A 614 10.56 36.11 -39.41
CA HIS A 614 10.57 37.41 -40.09
C HIS A 614 11.76 37.49 -41.04
N GLU A 615 11.66 38.31 -42.10
CA GLU A 615 12.69 38.41 -43.13
C GLU A 615 14.05 38.88 -42.56
N ASP A 616 14.03 39.76 -41.55
CA ASP A 616 15.23 40.27 -40.89
C ASP A 616 15.88 39.28 -39.90
N GLU A 617 15.27 38.12 -39.68
CA GLU A 617 15.84 37.02 -38.91
C GLU A 617 16.63 36.05 -39.79
N VAL A 618 16.41 36.05 -41.12
CA VAL A 618 17.06 35.11 -42.05
C VAL A 618 18.58 35.18 -41.94
N GLU A 619 19.14 36.38 -41.87
CA GLU A 619 20.60 36.57 -41.73
C GLU A 619 21.12 36.13 -40.36
N VAL A 620 20.29 36.22 -39.30
CA VAL A 620 20.63 35.69 -37.97
C VAL A 620 20.73 34.17 -38.03
N PHE A 621 19.78 33.48 -38.65
CA PHE A 621 19.83 32.02 -38.78
C PHE A 621 20.97 31.55 -39.69
N LYS A 622 21.28 32.27 -40.78
CA LYS A 622 22.49 32.00 -41.58
C LYS A 622 23.76 32.15 -40.77
N ALA A 623 23.87 33.19 -39.93
CA ALA A 623 25.01 33.37 -39.05
C ALA A 623 25.11 32.24 -38.00
N ALA A 624 23.99 31.85 -37.38
CA ALA A 624 23.95 30.74 -36.43
C ALA A 624 24.44 29.42 -37.03
N ARG A 625 24.16 29.17 -38.32
CA ARG A 625 24.67 27.99 -39.03
C ARG A 625 26.18 27.94 -39.15
N HIS A 626 26.86 29.09 -39.11
CA HIS A 626 28.32 29.13 -39.06
C HIS A 626 28.86 28.89 -37.64
N ILE A 627 28.06 29.17 -36.62
CA ILE A 627 28.44 29.03 -35.20
C ILE A 627 28.26 27.57 -34.74
N ALA A 628 27.14 26.95 -35.09
CA ALA A 628 26.75 25.61 -34.67
C ALA A 628 26.03 24.85 -35.79
N PRO A 629 26.74 24.44 -36.86
CA PRO A 629 26.16 23.76 -38.02
C PRO A 629 25.49 22.43 -37.66
N GLU A 630 25.94 21.76 -36.59
CA GLU A 630 25.46 20.46 -36.14
C GLU A 630 24.02 20.45 -35.62
N CYS A 631 23.49 21.62 -35.24
CA CYS A 631 22.13 21.74 -34.71
C CYS A 631 21.09 22.10 -35.80
N PHE A 632 21.49 22.12 -37.07
CA PHE A 632 20.60 22.38 -38.20
C PHE A 632 20.04 21.10 -38.79
N PHE A 633 18.78 21.17 -39.22
CA PHE A 633 18.10 20.08 -39.91
C PHE A 633 18.51 20.09 -41.38
N ASP A 634 19.54 19.29 -41.69
CA ASP A 634 20.07 19.13 -43.06
C ASP A 634 20.43 20.49 -43.70
N ASP A 635 20.35 20.60 -45.02
CA ASP A 635 20.57 21.83 -45.75
C ASP A 635 19.37 22.81 -45.70
N SER A 636 18.93 23.15 -44.49
CA SER A 636 17.86 24.13 -44.26
C SER A 636 18.31 25.28 -43.35
N LEU A 637 17.40 26.23 -43.08
CA LEU A 637 17.55 27.24 -42.03
C LEU A 637 16.82 26.85 -40.74
N VAL A 638 16.36 25.60 -40.64
CA VAL A 638 15.70 25.09 -39.44
C VAL A 638 16.78 24.57 -38.50
N LEU A 639 16.76 25.00 -37.25
CA LEU A 639 17.67 24.56 -36.18
C LEU A 639 16.89 24.02 -34.98
N GLU A 640 17.54 23.26 -34.11
CA GLU A 640 16.91 22.79 -32.86
C GLU A 640 16.51 23.96 -31.96
N ALA A 641 15.25 24.01 -31.52
CA ALA A 641 14.70 25.15 -30.79
C ALA A 641 15.53 25.51 -29.54
N GLU A 642 16.04 24.52 -28.81
CA GLU A 642 16.92 24.70 -27.65
C GLU A 642 18.11 25.62 -27.94
N MET A 643 18.66 25.60 -29.15
CA MET A 643 19.85 26.38 -29.50
C MET A 643 19.64 27.88 -29.40
N PHE A 644 18.40 28.35 -29.54
CA PHE A 644 18.05 29.76 -29.30
C PHE A 644 17.22 29.95 -28.03
N LEU A 645 16.42 28.95 -27.63
CA LEU A 645 15.39 29.08 -26.60
C LEU A 645 15.78 28.49 -25.25
N SER A 646 17.06 28.55 -24.90
CA SER A 646 17.61 28.09 -23.63
C SER A 646 18.64 29.06 -23.06
N GLY A 647 19.03 28.87 -21.80
CA GLY A 647 20.07 29.65 -21.16
C GLY A 647 21.43 29.52 -21.85
N THR A 648 21.81 28.34 -22.35
CA THR A 648 23.05 28.14 -23.12
C THR A 648 22.94 28.63 -24.56
N GLY A 649 21.71 28.70 -25.09
CA GLY A 649 21.36 29.17 -26.41
C GLY A 649 21.33 30.70 -26.58
N ILE A 650 20.93 31.46 -25.56
CA ILE A 650 20.92 32.95 -25.61
C ILE A 650 22.28 33.53 -26.06
N PRO A 651 23.44 33.08 -25.55
CA PRO A 651 24.76 33.48 -26.07
C PRO A 651 24.96 33.23 -27.56
N ILE A 652 24.42 32.13 -28.10
CA ILE A 652 24.53 31.75 -29.51
C ILE A 652 23.65 32.66 -30.35
N LEU A 653 22.40 32.86 -29.93
CA LEU A 653 21.47 33.79 -30.58
C LEU A 653 22.05 35.21 -30.64
N HIS A 654 22.65 35.69 -29.55
CA HIS A 654 23.29 36.99 -29.51
C HIS A 654 24.47 37.08 -30.47
N GLN A 655 25.36 36.08 -30.47
CA GLN A 655 26.51 36.06 -31.36
C GLN A 655 26.07 36.04 -32.84
N ALA A 656 25.05 35.25 -33.17
CA ALA A 656 24.45 35.22 -34.50
C ALA A 656 23.85 36.57 -34.89
N ALA A 657 23.14 37.23 -33.97
CA ALA A 657 22.57 38.57 -34.19
C ALA A 657 23.66 39.64 -34.38
N SER A 658 24.78 39.55 -33.66
CA SER A 658 25.96 40.40 -33.85
C SER A 658 26.57 40.23 -35.24
N MET A 659 26.76 38.98 -35.68
CA MET A 659 27.29 38.67 -37.01
C MET A 659 26.37 39.20 -38.12
N ALA A 660 25.04 39.02 -37.97
CA ALA A 660 24.05 39.56 -38.91
C ALA A 660 24.05 41.11 -38.95
N ALA A 661 24.46 41.76 -37.86
CA ALA A 661 24.66 43.21 -37.79
C ALA A 661 26.05 43.68 -38.31
N GLY A 662 26.87 42.77 -38.86
CA GLY A 662 28.17 43.07 -39.45
C GLY A 662 29.37 42.93 -38.50
N GLN A 663 29.18 42.39 -37.28
CA GLN A 663 30.27 42.14 -36.33
C GLN A 663 30.81 40.71 -36.51
N THR A 664 31.78 40.53 -37.42
CA THR A 664 32.26 39.20 -37.85
C THR A 664 33.01 38.41 -36.76
N ASP A 665 33.57 39.06 -35.74
CA ASP A 665 34.33 38.43 -34.64
C ASP A 665 33.73 38.73 -33.25
N ALA A 666 32.40 38.77 -33.15
CA ALA A 666 31.74 39.08 -31.87
C ALA A 666 32.05 37.99 -30.80
N PRO A 667 32.60 38.37 -29.63
CA PRO A 667 32.92 37.41 -28.56
C PRO A 667 31.66 36.84 -27.93
N ARG A 668 31.71 35.58 -27.50
CA ARG A 668 30.60 34.93 -26.81
C ARG A 668 30.45 35.52 -25.39
N ARG A 669 29.27 36.08 -25.11
CA ARG A 669 28.91 36.70 -23.83
C ARG A 669 28.09 35.73 -22.98
N SER A 670 28.00 35.97 -21.66
CA SER A 670 27.13 35.17 -20.81
C SER A 670 25.65 35.56 -21.02
N ALA A 671 24.73 34.61 -20.87
CA ALA A 671 23.29 34.87 -20.97
C ALA A 671 22.83 35.94 -19.98
N LYS A 672 23.43 35.95 -18.79
CA LYS A 672 23.15 36.93 -17.73
C LYS A 672 23.47 38.35 -18.21
N ASP A 673 24.67 38.57 -18.75
CA ASP A 673 25.09 39.91 -19.18
C ASP A 673 24.26 40.40 -20.37
N ILE A 674 23.94 39.50 -21.31
CA ILE A 674 23.10 39.82 -22.47
C ILE A 674 21.70 40.26 -22.01
N LEU A 675 21.06 39.49 -21.13
CA LEU A 675 19.71 39.81 -20.65
C LEU A 675 19.69 41.07 -19.76
N GLN A 676 20.76 41.33 -19.01
CA GLN A 676 20.91 42.57 -18.23
C GLN A 676 21.01 43.81 -19.13
N ASP A 677 21.81 43.74 -20.19
CA ASP A 677 21.93 44.85 -21.14
C ASP A 677 20.66 45.05 -21.96
N ALA A 678 19.97 43.96 -22.30
CA ALA A 678 18.67 44.04 -22.96
C ALA A 678 17.61 44.71 -22.05
N LEU A 679 17.60 44.38 -20.76
CA LEU A 679 16.69 44.99 -19.78
C LEU A 679 17.01 46.47 -19.53
N ALA A 680 18.30 46.83 -19.54
CA ALA A 680 18.77 48.21 -19.39
C ALA A 680 18.68 49.02 -20.70
N GLU A 681 18.31 48.38 -21.81
CA GLU A 681 18.32 48.96 -23.16
C GLU A 681 19.69 49.56 -23.55
N SER A 682 20.79 49.03 -23.00
CA SER A 682 22.15 49.56 -23.19
C SER A 682 22.83 49.03 -24.47
N ASP A 683 22.36 47.90 -25.01
CA ASP A 683 22.89 47.27 -26.22
C ASP A 683 21.73 46.89 -27.19
N PRO A 684 21.64 47.52 -28.36
CA PRO A 684 20.60 47.22 -29.35
C PRO A 684 20.58 45.76 -29.82
N ILE A 685 21.73 45.08 -29.88
CA ILE A 685 21.80 43.68 -30.29
C ILE A 685 21.29 42.78 -29.17
N ALA A 686 21.60 43.11 -27.91
CA ALA A 686 21.02 42.43 -26.76
C ALA A 686 19.49 42.59 -26.71
N VAL A 687 18.97 43.79 -26.98
CA VAL A 687 17.53 44.04 -27.09
C VAL A 687 16.90 43.20 -28.21
N LYS A 688 17.51 43.15 -29.41
CA LYS A 688 17.05 42.28 -30.51
C LYS A 688 17.08 40.79 -30.12
N THR A 689 18.14 40.36 -29.44
CA THR A 689 18.31 38.98 -28.95
C THR A 689 17.18 38.60 -27.99
N ALA A 690 16.94 39.42 -26.96
CA ALA A 690 15.88 39.18 -25.98
C ALA A 690 14.48 39.23 -26.63
N HIS A 691 14.29 40.10 -27.63
CA HIS A 691 13.06 40.15 -28.40
C HIS A 691 12.83 38.87 -29.19
N MET A 692 13.82 38.41 -29.96
CA MET A 692 13.73 37.14 -30.71
C MET A 692 13.50 35.95 -29.77
N PHE A 693 14.24 35.88 -28.65
CA PHE A 693 14.06 34.81 -27.66
C PHE A 693 12.61 34.71 -27.19
N LYS A 694 12.01 35.82 -26.74
CA LYS A 694 10.64 35.78 -26.19
C LYS A 694 9.57 35.57 -27.25
N THR A 695 9.74 36.09 -28.46
CA THR A 695 8.72 35.90 -29.52
C THR A 695 8.77 34.49 -30.09
N HIS A 696 9.95 33.91 -30.28
CA HIS A 696 10.08 32.50 -30.70
C HIS A 696 9.61 31.54 -29.61
N LEU A 697 9.92 31.79 -28.33
CA LEU A 697 9.42 30.97 -27.22
C LEU A 697 7.89 31.07 -27.06
N GLY A 698 7.31 32.27 -27.19
CA GLY A 698 5.85 32.42 -27.16
C GLY A 698 5.20 31.61 -28.27
N ALA A 699 5.73 31.73 -29.49
CA ALA A 699 5.21 31.03 -30.65
C ALA A 699 5.24 29.50 -30.52
N ILE A 700 6.39 28.92 -30.17
CA ILE A 700 6.54 27.46 -30.02
C ILE A 700 5.62 26.92 -28.92
N MET A 701 5.46 27.66 -27.81
CA MET A 701 4.52 27.29 -26.76
C MET A 701 3.06 27.32 -27.26
N GLY A 702 2.71 28.28 -28.11
CA GLY A 702 1.40 28.34 -28.74
C GLY A 702 1.17 27.17 -29.72
N ASP A 703 2.20 26.75 -30.46
CA ASP A 703 2.13 25.60 -31.36
C ASP A 703 1.92 24.30 -30.58
N LEU A 704 2.69 24.10 -29.50
CA LEU A 704 2.54 22.96 -28.59
C LEU A 704 1.17 22.96 -27.89
N ALA A 705 0.65 24.13 -27.50
CA ALA A 705 -0.66 24.23 -26.86
C ALA A 705 -1.80 23.76 -27.79
N VAL A 706 -1.69 24.03 -29.10
CA VAL A 706 -2.66 23.51 -30.09
C VAL A 706 -2.51 21.99 -30.24
N ALA A 707 -1.30 21.44 -30.15
CA ALA A 707 -1.06 20.00 -30.26
C ALA A 707 -1.60 19.21 -29.05
N TYR A 708 -1.47 19.75 -27.83
CA TYR A 708 -1.84 19.05 -26.59
C TYR A 708 -3.23 19.42 -26.05
N MET A 709 -3.82 20.53 -26.51
CA MET A 709 -5.09 21.06 -26.02
C MET A 709 -5.17 21.14 -24.48
N PRO A 710 -4.27 21.89 -23.82
CA PRO A 710 -4.11 21.87 -22.37
C PRO A 710 -5.20 22.70 -21.69
N THR A 711 -6.38 22.12 -21.50
CA THR A 711 -7.52 22.76 -20.84
C THR A 711 -7.25 23.17 -19.40
N GLY A 712 -6.24 22.57 -18.75
CA GLY A 712 -5.75 22.93 -17.41
C GLY A 712 -4.67 24.01 -17.40
N GLY A 713 -4.22 24.48 -18.57
CA GLY A 713 -3.28 25.60 -18.72
C GLY A 713 -1.90 25.23 -19.29
N VAL A 714 -1.21 26.27 -19.77
CA VAL A 714 0.18 26.24 -20.22
C VAL A 714 1.06 26.96 -19.19
N PHE A 715 2.15 26.33 -18.76
CA PHE A 715 3.00 26.84 -17.69
C PHE A 715 4.44 27.01 -18.17
N LEU A 716 5.00 28.20 -17.95
CA LEU A 716 6.45 28.40 -17.98
C LEU A 716 7.07 28.01 -16.64
N VAL A 717 8.15 27.24 -16.72
CA VAL A 717 8.97 26.85 -15.55
C VAL A 717 10.45 27.08 -15.85
N GLY A 718 11.31 26.88 -14.85
CA GLY A 718 12.77 26.85 -15.04
C GLY A 718 13.47 28.19 -14.82
N GLY A 719 14.80 28.11 -14.74
CA GLY A 719 15.61 29.21 -14.19
C GLY A 719 15.68 30.47 -15.04
N VAL A 720 15.51 30.41 -16.37
CA VAL A 720 15.42 31.63 -17.19
C VAL A 720 14.07 32.30 -16.95
N ALA A 721 12.99 31.52 -16.88
CA ALA A 721 11.64 32.02 -16.64
C ALA A 721 11.53 32.75 -15.29
N GLU A 722 12.03 32.09 -14.25
CA GLU A 722 12.05 32.58 -12.87
C GLU A 722 12.82 33.91 -12.71
N LYS A 723 14.03 33.99 -13.28
CA LYS A 723 14.95 35.13 -13.08
C LYS A 723 14.67 36.32 -14.00
N ASN A 724 13.94 36.10 -15.10
CA ASN A 724 13.78 37.10 -16.17
C ASN A 724 12.30 37.30 -16.56
N ARG A 725 11.41 37.37 -15.57
CA ARG A 725 9.95 37.53 -15.75
C ARG A 725 9.54 38.67 -16.69
N TRP A 726 10.35 39.72 -16.77
CA TRP A 726 10.14 40.84 -17.67
C TRP A 726 10.06 40.44 -19.16
N LEU A 727 10.61 39.27 -19.54
CA LEU A 727 10.50 38.71 -20.89
C LEU A 727 9.08 38.25 -21.23
N PHE A 728 8.31 37.77 -20.26
CA PHE A 728 7.05 37.05 -20.50
C PHE A 728 5.81 37.94 -20.31
N LYS A 729 5.82 39.10 -20.96
CA LYS A 729 4.70 40.06 -20.94
C LYS A 729 4.00 40.13 -22.30
N ASP A 730 3.65 41.33 -22.76
CA ASP A 730 2.82 41.54 -23.95
C ASP A 730 3.41 40.89 -25.21
N ALA A 731 4.66 41.17 -25.57
CA ALA A 731 5.26 40.60 -26.79
C ALA A 731 5.33 39.05 -26.79
N PHE A 732 5.56 38.45 -25.62
CA PHE A 732 5.56 37.00 -25.46
C PHE A 732 4.14 36.43 -25.63
N ARG A 733 3.16 37.02 -24.92
CA ARG A 733 1.74 36.63 -25.01
C ARG A 733 1.18 36.83 -26.42
N ASP A 734 1.55 37.91 -27.08
CA ASP A 734 1.12 38.21 -28.45
C ASP A 734 1.68 37.17 -29.42
N ALA A 735 2.95 36.78 -29.26
CA ALA A 735 3.55 35.72 -30.06
C ALA A 735 2.92 34.34 -29.79
N PHE A 736 2.60 34.01 -28.53
CA PHE A 736 1.83 32.82 -28.17
C PHE A 736 0.48 32.80 -28.90
N ASN A 737 -0.24 33.91 -28.88
CA ASN A 737 -1.55 34.05 -29.50
C ASN A 737 -1.52 34.14 -31.04
N ALA A 738 -0.36 34.33 -31.67
CA ALA A 738 -0.19 34.48 -33.11
C ALA A 738 -0.26 33.15 -33.87
N GLY A 739 -1.42 32.47 -33.83
CA GLY A 739 -1.66 31.13 -34.39
C GLY A 739 -2.39 31.10 -35.74
N GLY A 740 -2.50 32.22 -36.46
CA GLY A 740 -3.27 32.30 -37.71
C GLY A 740 -4.74 31.97 -37.48
N ARG A 741 -5.26 30.91 -38.12
CA ARG A 741 -6.66 30.46 -37.97
C ARG A 741 -7.02 30.02 -36.55
N PHE A 742 -6.03 29.68 -35.72
CA PHE A 742 -6.22 29.26 -34.34
C PHE A 742 -5.94 30.37 -33.32
N SER A 743 -5.79 31.63 -33.75
CA SER A 743 -5.49 32.73 -32.83
C SER A 743 -6.53 32.89 -31.71
N ASP A 744 -7.83 32.75 -32.03
CA ASP A 744 -8.89 32.85 -31.03
C ASP A 744 -8.91 31.66 -30.06
N LEU A 745 -8.53 30.46 -30.53
CA LEU A 745 -8.35 29.29 -29.67
C LEU A 745 -7.19 29.51 -28.69
N ARG A 746 -6.05 30.05 -29.16
CA ARG A 746 -4.90 30.31 -28.27
C ARG A 746 -5.22 31.39 -27.24
N ARG A 747 -5.98 32.43 -27.61
CA ARG A 747 -6.43 33.49 -26.68
C ARG A 747 -7.36 32.99 -25.58
N SER A 748 -8.07 31.87 -25.79
CA SER A 748 -8.95 31.29 -24.77
C SER A 748 -8.21 30.34 -23.81
N MET A 749 -6.97 29.94 -24.13
CA MET A 749 -6.16 29.10 -23.26
C MET A 749 -5.55 29.92 -22.13
N SER A 750 -5.43 29.30 -20.95
CA SER A 750 -4.75 29.94 -19.81
C SER A 750 -3.24 29.73 -19.91
N LEU A 751 -2.48 30.78 -19.56
CA LEU A 751 -1.03 30.86 -19.70
C LEU A 751 -0.43 31.48 -18.44
N TYR A 752 0.55 30.79 -17.87
CA TYR A 752 1.10 31.06 -16.55
C TYR A 752 2.62 31.05 -16.54
N VAL A 753 3.23 31.80 -15.62
CA VAL A 753 4.60 31.55 -15.15
C VAL A 753 4.50 30.93 -13.76
N SER A 754 5.11 29.77 -13.56
CA SER A 754 5.10 29.10 -12.25
C SER A 754 6.03 29.81 -11.27
N GLU A 755 5.56 29.98 -10.04
CA GLU A 755 6.31 30.49 -8.89
C GLU A 755 6.67 29.38 -7.91
N GLN A 756 6.51 28.11 -8.32
CA GLN A 756 6.78 26.96 -7.48
C GLN A 756 8.30 26.78 -7.29
N ASP A 757 8.77 27.04 -6.07
CA ASP A 757 10.14 26.73 -5.67
C ASP A 757 10.40 25.22 -5.72
N GLU A 758 11.63 24.86 -6.06
CA GLU A 758 12.13 23.48 -6.11
C GLU A 758 11.20 22.53 -6.91
N PHE A 759 10.72 23.01 -8.07
CA PHE A 759 9.78 22.29 -8.93
C PHE A 759 10.20 20.84 -9.24
N GLY A 760 11.50 20.55 -9.37
CA GLY A 760 12.00 19.19 -9.58
C GLY A 760 11.70 18.24 -8.40
N ILE A 761 11.91 18.72 -7.17
CA ILE A 761 11.63 17.97 -5.94
C ILE A 761 10.12 17.83 -5.71
N VAL A 762 9.37 18.93 -5.86
CA VAL A 762 7.90 18.92 -5.74
C VAL A 762 7.28 17.99 -6.78
N GLY A 763 7.79 18.04 -8.01
CA GLY A 763 7.39 17.19 -9.11
C GLY A 763 7.68 15.72 -8.87
N ALA A 764 8.88 15.38 -8.43
CA ALA A 764 9.24 14.02 -8.07
C ALA A 764 8.38 13.48 -6.91
N ASN A 765 8.05 14.31 -5.92
CA ASN A 765 7.13 13.94 -4.84
C ASN A 765 5.71 13.68 -5.35
N ASN A 766 5.17 14.57 -6.19
CA ASN A 766 3.83 14.40 -6.77
C ASN A 766 3.76 13.16 -7.70
N PHE A 767 4.84 12.90 -8.46
CA PHE A 767 5.01 11.64 -9.19
C PHE A 767 4.97 10.45 -8.21
N CYS A 768 5.76 10.50 -7.12
CA CYS A 768 5.84 9.44 -6.12
C CYS A 768 4.46 9.11 -5.54
N LYS A 769 3.69 10.13 -5.11
CA LYS A 769 2.31 9.97 -4.62
C LYS A 769 1.43 9.29 -5.67
N SER A 770 1.50 9.74 -6.92
CA SER A 770 0.70 9.14 -7.99
C SER A 770 1.16 7.73 -8.35
N ALA A 771 2.43 7.41 -8.23
CA ALA A 771 2.99 6.10 -8.57
C ALA A 771 2.64 5.06 -7.50
N LEU A 772 2.73 5.43 -6.22
CA LEU A 772 2.34 4.57 -5.10
C LEU A 772 0.83 4.33 -5.00
N ALA A 773 0.00 5.25 -5.52
CA ALA A 773 -1.45 5.09 -5.55
C ALA A 773 -1.97 4.22 -6.72
N ARG A 774 -1.09 3.77 -7.61
CA ARG A 774 -1.42 2.91 -8.76
C ARG A 774 -1.07 1.48 -8.43
#